data_AF-A0A2W2FUQ4-F1
#
_entry.id   AF-A0A2W2FUQ4-F1
#
_cell.length_a   1.000
_cell.length_b   1.000
_cell.length_c   1.000
_cell.angle_alpha   90.00
_cell.angle_beta   90.00
_cell.angle_gamma   90.00
#
_symmetry.space_group_name_H-M   'P 1'
#
loop_
_entity.id
_entity.type
_entity.pdbx_description
1 polymer ?
#
loop_
_entity_poly.entity_id
_entity_poly.type
_entity_poly.pdbx_seq_one_letter_code
_entity_poly.pdbx_strand_id
1 'polypeptide(L)'
;MRAAVVAERAELIARGLDVAEVPVFWEQVAAHCLDAGWPQRAGAMFLRARRAEEEQGLVVAEDVRRAAYLRFALAGALPAKAVAGYAAGLAERHAPARAYAELLELVAGYTGGGLPPWPALPRQVRAMAKAAGLDPVEAERRAFALLLRAPATRHASTAFWKANRARLVRLAKRFTELRHALLHLFPDADMDEWWLALLDETGALADLAGAEAAGWLTRMAAHLERGRRTGRTPPLLLDLVTRLKPGEEPVRPAGSPRSGVIDADLLDACLAAGFPVADPDPGHTIDLGRWLEHRQRDLAAIGADPRHARLLSAAVGAFAARHGVGALLDVAALRPLVRDWVAAEAGEIARGGLADAREAVQRLSSGLPPGAAGMAAMPEGVREAIEGADVAVTLTRTLRAGILDELGWDDLDAAADELGPDAEITSSWPVLTVYNRHRAVAVGPSGRIAEHDLRLPATAESFTVVYSAGEFLVVWDDHRTARGYWTAGPARTPPGPVPRVGGALRPRSGYGYAFLDASGARVTGRRALRPGEPRLADTPRLLCDGVTYWSQPEAWRPELRELDPATGELGRASLPGFLERAPLPAGRAWAVEACTLAPLPEGVRRTPLGTDGTLVGFRVSRRTGDGASGHTEGRYVIEGVDGRRAEPRGRPGAVPWGLIELPHAGRHGMGVLAGDTLVWLVDQAGEAAHWQVAAGTGDRWVPPAARLAARGTPIVPPPAYWHFLSPRDPDASARLRTVSEAAVRALLDAATADLAADPARTELPRAAHLIEELATHPRLRAGLTGFARQAADLRLRLTALAAGEPHPMCG
;
A
#
# COMPACT_ATOMS: atom_id res chain seq x y z
N MET A 1 17.16 -24.90 -24.07
CA MET A 1 16.61 -26.21 -23.65
C MET A 1 16.38 -26.17 -22.14
N ARG A 2 15.17 -26.49 -21.64
CA ARG A 2 14.91 -26.43 -20.18
C ARG A 2 15.83 -27.43 -19.47
N ALA A 3 16.41 -27.02 -18.35
CA ALA A 3 17.45 -27.79 -17.69
C ALA A 3 17.00 -29.24 -17.36
N ALA A 4 15.75 -29.47 -16.98
CA ALA A 4 15.21 -30.83 -16.71
C ALA A 4 15.42 -31.83 -17.87
N VAL A 5 15.33 -31.36 -19.11
CA VAL A 5 15.46 -32.18 -20.32
C VAL A 5 16.90 -32.71 -20.51
N VAL A 6 17.91 -31.99 -20.01
CA VAL A 6 19.33 -32.39 -20.13
C VAL A 6 19.64 -33.60 -19.24
N ALA A 7 19.13 -33.63 -18.01
CA ALA A 7 19.41 -34.71 -17.07
C ALA A 7 18.77 -36.03 -17.51
N GLU A 8 17.52 -35.97 -17.98
CA GLU A 8 16.77 -37.14 -18.44
C GLU A 8 17.38 -37.74 -19.73
N ARG A 9 17.78 -36.88 -20.68
CA ARG A 9 18.50 -37.33 -21.89
C ARG A 9 19.88 -37.90 -21.56
N ALA A 10 20.62 -37.28 -20.64
CA ALA A 10 21.93 -37.79 -20.24
C ALA A 10 21.82 -39.17 -19.57
N GLU A 11 20.78 -39.43 -18.79
CA GLU A 11 20.54 -40.77 -18.23
C GLU A 11 20.23 -41.82 -19.29
N LEU A 12 19.45 -41.46 -20.31
CA LEU A 12 19.17 -42.38 -21.42
C LEU A 12 20.43 -42.73 -22.20
N ILE A 13 21.31 -41.74 -22.46
CA ILE A 13 22.58 -41.97 -23.14
C ILE A 13 23.51 -42.83 -22.27
N ALA A 14 23.65 -42.51 -20.98
CA ALA A 14 24.53 -43.24 -20.07
C ALA A 14 24.19 -44.74 -19.96
N ARG A 15 22.92 -45.13 -20.11
CA ARG A 15 22.49 -46.54 -20.10
C ARG A 15 22.94 -47.34 -21.33
N GLY A 16 23.26 -46.66 -22.43
CA GLY A 16 23.69 -47.29 -23.69
C GLY A 16 25.19 -47.24 -23.92
N LEU A 17 25.97 -46.64 -23.01
CA LEU A 17 27.42 -46.57 -23.11
C LEU A 17 28.08 -47.80 -22.50
N ASP A 18 29.28 -48.13 -22.97
CA ASP A 18 30.11 -49.10 -22.30
C ASP A 18 30.46 -48.61 -20.90
N VAL A 19 30.51 -49.54 -19.95
CA VAL A 19 30.70 -49.26 -18.52
C VAL A 19 31.93 -48.34 -18.31
N ALA A 20 33.03 -48.59 -19.02
CA ALA A 20 34.27 -47.81 -18.96
C ALA A 20 34.14 -46.36 -19.48
N GLU A 21 33.15 -46.05 -20.31
CA GLU A 21 32.92 -44.72 -20.91
C GLU A 21 32.00 -43.84 -20.05
N VAL A 22 31.22 -44.45 -19.15
CA VAL A 22 30.23 -43.77 -18.29
C VAL A 22 30.83 -42.65 -17.43
N PRO A 23 32.01 -42.79 -16.79
CA PRO A 23 32.62 -41.71 -16.02
C PRO A 23 32.97 -40.47 -16.86
N VAL A 24 33.64 -40.68 -17.99
CA VAL A 24 34.05 -39.59 -18.89
C VAL A 24 32.83 -38.88 -19.45
N PHE A 25 31.79 -39.63 -19.82
CA PHE A 25 30.51 -39.06 -20.24
C PHE A 25 29.90 -38.14 -19.17
N TRP A 26 29.77 -38.61 -17.92
CA TRP A 26 29.19 -37.78 -16.86
C TRP A 26 30.04 -36.54 -16.55
N GLU A 27 31.36 -36.62 -16.65
CA GLU A 27 32.26 -35.48 -16.47
C GLU A 27 32.13 -34.45 -17.61
N GLN A 28 31.94 -34.89 -18.87
CA GLN A 28 31.63 -34.00 -19.99
C GLN A 28 30.26 -33.32 -19.85
N VAL A 29 29.23 -34.06 -19.41
CA VAL A 29 27.91 -33.49 -19.13
C VAL A 29 27.99 -32.47 -18.00
N ALA A 30 28.79 -32.75 -16.97
CA ALA A 30 29.05 -31.84 -15.86
C ALA A 30 29.73 -30.54 -16.34
N ALA A 31 30.74 -30.64 -17.21
CA ALA A 31 31.40 -29.50 -17.83
C ALA A 31 30.42 -28.66 -18.66
N HIS A 32 29.58 -29.29 -19.49
CA HIS A 32 28.58 -28.57 -20.28
C HIS A 32 27.55 -27.84 -19.40
N CYS A 33 27.15 -28.43 -18.27
CA CYS A 33 26.28 -27.76 -17.30
C CYS A 33 26.95 -26.55 -16.64
N LEU A 34 28.27 -26.59 -16.40
CA LEU A 34 29.02 -25.42 -15.93
C LEU A 34 29.02 -24.31 -16.96
N ASP A 35 29.36 -24.63 -18.21
CA ASP A 35 29.43 -23.66 -19.31
C ASP A 35 28.07 -23.00 -19.59
N ALA A 36 26.97 -23.73 -19.33
CA ALA A 36 25.60 -23.23 -19.41
C ALA A 36 25.13 -22.42 -18.17
N GLY A 37 25.98 -22.23 -17.16
CA GLY A 37 25.67 -21.48 -15.95
C GLY A 37 24.79 -22.23 -14.94
N TRP A 38 24.87 -23.57 -14.88
CA TRP A 38 24.07 -24.42 -13.98
C TRP A 38 24.93 -25.19 -12.96
N PRO A 39 25.53 -24.52 -11.97
CA PRO A 39 26.52 -25.11 -11.07
C PRO A 39 25.97 -26.26 -10.20
N GLN A 40 24.73 -26.18 -9.72
CA GLN A 40 24.16 -27.26 -8.89
C GLN A 40 23.99 -28.56 -9.69
N ARG A 41 23.65 -28.45 -10.97
CA ARG A 41 23.50 -29.61 -11.87
C ARG A 41 24.85 -30.16 -12.29
N ALA A 42 25.78 -29.29 -12.63
CA ALA A 42 27.16 -29.67 -12.87
C ALA A 42 27.75 -30.49 -11.71
N GLY A 43 27.53 -30.06 -10.47
CA GLY A 43 27.94 -30.81 -9.28
C GLY A 43 27.30 -32.19 -9.20
N ALA A 44 26.00 -32.31 -9.47
CA ALA A 44 25.32 -33.59 -9.47
C ALA A 44 25.88 -34.57 -10.53
N MET A 45 26.17 -34.08 -11.74
CA MET A 45 26.75 -34.90 -12.81
C MET A 45 28.20 -35.28 -12.51
N PHE A 46 28.99 -34.35 -11.95
CA PHE A 46 30.33 -34.63 -11.48
C PHE A 46 30.36 -35.76 -10.44
N LEU A 47 29.43 -35.76 -9.47
CA LEU A 47 29.36 -36.83 -8.48
C LEU A 47 28.95 -38.18 -9.08
N ARG A 48 28.17 -38.18 -10.15
CA ARG A 48 27.88 -39.42 -10.91
C ARG A 48 29.12 -39.97 -11.59
N ALA A 49 29.96 -39.11 -12.16
CA ALA A 49 31.24 -39.52 -12.74
C ALA A 49 32.12 -40.20 -11.68
N ARG A 50 32.32 -39.56 -10.53
CA ARG A 50 33.16 -40.09 -9.44
C ARG A 50 32.61 -41.40 -8.86
N ARG A 51 31.29 -41.51 -8.71
CA ARG A 51 30.64 -42.74 -8.26
C ARG A 51 30.84 -43.89 -9.25
N ALA A 52 30.74 -43.62 -10.56
CA ALA A 52 30.98 -44.63 -11.59
C ALA A 52 32.44 -45.11 -11.58
N GLU A 53 33.42 -44.24 -11.33
CA GLU A 53 34.83 -44.65 -11.17
C GLU A 53 35.05 -45.58 -9.97
N GLU A 54 34.43 -45.25 -8.84
CA GLU A 54 34.50 -46.05 -7.61
C GLU A 54 33.85 -47.42 -7.79
N GLU A 55 32.64 -47.48 -8.37
CA GLU A 55 31.90 -48.73 -8.61
C GLU A 55 32.63 -49.66 -9.59
N GLN A 56 33.44 -49.09 -10.50
CA GLN A 56 34.16 -49.83 -11.54
C GLN A 56 35.64 -50.10 -11.20
N GLY A 57 36.15 -49.57 -10.10
CA GLY A 57 37.55 -49.74 -9.69
C GLY A 57 38.56 -49.12 -10.66
N LEU A 58 38.19 -48.04 -11.36
CA LEU A 58 39.07 -47.41 -12.36
C LEU A 58 40.25 -46.68 -11.69
N VAL A 59 41.45 -46.91 -12.21
CA VAL A 59 42.66 -46.21 -11.76
C VAL A 59 42.72 -44.83 -12.42
N VAL A 60 42.27 -43.81 -11.69
CA VAL A 60 42.35 -42.41 -12.12
C VAL A 60 43.63 -41.77 -11.60
N ALA A 61 44.39 -41.13 -12.49
CA ALA A 61 45.56 -40.35 -12.11
C ALA A 61 45.15 -39.24 -11.12
N GLU A 62 45.81 -39.20 -9.96
CA GLU A 62 45.40 -38.31 -8.86
C GLU A 62 45.53 -36.82 -9.24
N ASP A 63 46.45 -36.46 -10.13
CA ASP A 63 46.56 -35.09 -10.65
C ASP A 63 45.36 -34.68 -11.52
N VAL A 64 44.79 -35.63 -12.28
CA VAL A 64 43.57 -35.42 -13.07
C VAL A 64 42.37 -35.26 -12.15
N ARG A 65 42.29 -36.11 -11.11
CA ARG A 65 41.25 -36.01 -10.07
C ARG A 65 41.32 -34.67 -9.35
N ARG A 66 42.51 -34.22 -8.93
CA ARG A 66 42.74 -32.91 -8.31
C ARG A 66 42.27 -31.78 -9.21
N ALA A 67 42.69 -31.77 -10.48
CA ALA A 67 42.31 -30.72 -11.43
C ALA A 67 40.78 -30.63 -11.60
N ALA A 68 40.09 -31.77 -11.65
CA ALA A 68 38.64 -31.81 -11.73
C ALA A 68 37.98 -31.24 -10.46
N TYR A 69 38.37 -31.70 -9.26
CA TYR A 69 37.83 -31.16 -8.01
C TYR A 69 38.03 -29.64 -7.88
N LEU A 70 39.21 -29.12 -8.25
CA LEU A 70 39.50 -27.69 -8.23
C LEU A 70 38.62 -26.91 -9.23
N ARG A 71 38.45 -27.40 -10.45
CA ARG A 71 37.58 -26.79 -11.48
C ARG A 71 36.16 -26.63 -10.97
N PHE A 72 35.56 -27.70 -10.44
CA PHE A 72 34.18 -27.67 -9.98
C PHE A 72 34.01 -26.91 -8.65
N ALA A 73 35.04 -26.90 -7.78
CA ALA A 73 35.06 -26.08 -6.57
C ALA A 73 35.06 -24.57 -6.90
N LEU A 74 35.95 -24.14 -7.80
CA LEU A 74 36.03 -22.74 -8.28
C LEU A 74 34.73 -22.27 -8.92
N ALA A 75 34.01 -23.18 -9.58
CA ALA A 75 32.72 -22.88 -10.20
C ALA A 75 31.52 -22.92 -9.22
N GLY A 76 31.74 -23.14 -7.93
CA GLY A 76 30.67 -23.17 -6.94
C GLY A 76 29.69 -24.35 -7.10
N ALA A 77 30.15 -25.45 -7.70
CA ALA A 77 29.28 -26.56 -8.08
C ALA A 77 29.24 -27.71 -7.06
N LEU A 78 30.25 -27.84 -6.20
CA LEU A 78 30.40 -29.03 -5.36
C LEU A 78 29.62 -28.95 -4.04
N PRO A 79 28.86 -29.99 -3.66
CA PRO A 79 28.28 -30.06 -2.32
C PRO A 79 29.34 -30.21 -1.23
N ALA A 80 29.11 -29.61 -0.06
CA ALA A 80 30.04 -29.64 1.08
C ALA A 80 30.48 -31.07 1.48
N LYS A 81 29.57 -32.05 1.42
CA LYS A 81 29.88 -33.45 1.75
C LYS A 81 30.93 -34.06 0.79
N ALA A 82 30.84 -33.75 -0.50
CA ALA A 82 31.75 -34.27 -1.50
C ALA A 82 33.16 -33.70 -1.32
N VAL A 83 33.26 -32.38 -1.12
CA VAL A 83 34.54 -31.71 -0.90
C VAL A 83 35.17 -32.12 0.43
N ALA A 84 34.37 -32.23 1.49
CA ALA A 84 34.85 -32.71 2.79
C ALA A 84 35.35 -34.16 2.73
N GLY A 85 34.68 -35.02 1.95
CA GLY A 85 35.10 -36.41 1.71
C GLY A 85 36.42 -36.49 0.94
N TYR A 86 36.53 -35.77 -0.18
CA TYR A 86 37.78 -35.68 -0.95
C TYR A 86 38.94 -35.18 -0.11
N ALA A 87 38.71 -34.10 0.66
CA ALA A 87 39.68 -33.52 1.58
C ALA A 87 40.14 -34.49 2.68
N ALA A 88 39.25 -35.33 3.22
CA ALA A 88 39.59 -36.26 4.28
C ALA A 88 40.62 -37.31 3.83
N GLY A 89 40.55 -37.79 2.59
CA GLY A 89 41.46 -38.81 2.06
C GLY A 89 42.79 -38.26 1.52
N LEU A 90 43.02 -36.95 1.50
CA LEU A 90 44.28 -36.37 1.00
C LEU A 90 45.50 -36.86 1.81
N ALA A 91 45.34 -37.04 3.12
CA ALA A 91 46.42 -37.50 3.99
C ALA A 91 46.79 -38.98 3.78
N GLU A 92 45.88 -39.78 3.22
CA GLU A 92 46.13 -41.19 2.89
C GLU A 92 46.81 -41.33 1.52
N ARG A 93 46.51 -40.41 0.59
CA ARG A 93 46.98 -40.47 -0.80
C ARG A 93 48.32 -39.78 -1.04
N HIS A 94 48.65 -38.77 -0.23
CA HIS A 94 49.81 -37.90 -0.49
C HIS A 94 50.71 -37.72 0.72
N ALA A 95 51.99 -37.42 0.45
CA ALA A 95 52.92 -37.00 1.49
C ALA A 95 52.40 -35.76 2.24
N PRO A 96 52.67 -35.61 3.56
CA PRO A 96 52.04 -34.59 4.38
C PRO A 96 52.13 -33.15 3.86
N ALA A 97 53.28 -32.74 3.31
CA ALA A 97 53.45 -31.41 2.73
C ALA A 97 52.56 -31.18 1.50
N ARG A 98 52.42 -32.19 0.65
CA ARG A 98 51.56 -32.15 -0.55
C ARG A 98 50.08 -32.15 -0.16
N ALA A 99 49.67 -33.04 0.76
CA ALA A 99 48.29 -33.09 1.26
C ALA A 99 47.83 -31.75 1.86
N TYR A 100 48.71 -31.10 2.63
CA TYR A 100 48.44 -29.78 3.20
C TYR A 100 48.29 -28.68 2.12
N ALA A 101 49.19 -28.64 1.14
CA ALA A 101 49.13 -27.66 0.05
C ALA A 101 47.84 -27.83 -0.79
N GLU A 102 47.49 -29.07 -1.14
CA GLU A 102 46.29 -29.38 -1.92
C GLU A 102 44.99 -29.03 -1.15
N LEU A 103 44.95 -29.25 0.17
CA LEU A 103 43.80 -28.85 0.99
C LEU A 103 43.59 -27.33 0.95
N LEU A 104 44.66 -26.53 1.08
CA LEU A 104 44.54 -25.07 1.08
C LEU A 104 44.05 -24.52 -0.26
N GLU A 105 44.57 -25.06 -1.37
CA GLU A 105 44.15 -24.68 -2.71
C GLU A 105 42.68 -25.04 -2.97
N LEU A 106 42.26 -26.25 -2.54
CA LEU A 106 40.87 -26.67 -2.61
C LEU A 106 39.94 -25.74 -1.82
N VAL A 107 40.33 -25.36 -0.60
CA VAL A 107 39.54 -24.46 0.25
C VAL A 107 39.44 -23.07 -0.36
N ALA A 108 40.55 -22.54 -0.89
CA ALA A 108 40.55 -21.25 -1.56
C ALA A 108 39.65 -21.26 -2.80
N GLY A 109 39.72 -22.31 -3.62
CA GLY A 109 38.85 -22.46 -4.80
C GLY A 109 37.38 -22.65 -4.42
N TYR A 110 37.09 -23.48 -3.42
CA TYR A 110 35.74 -23.79 -2.98
C TYR A 110 35.02 -22.58 -2.37
N THR A 111 35.69 -21.87 -1.46
CA THR A 111 35.13 -20.65 -0.85
C THR A 111 35.12 -19.47 -1.82
N GLY A 112 36.11 -19.37 -2.71
CA GLY A 112 36.14 -18.41 -3.82
C GLY A 112 35.02 -18.63 -4.83
N GLY A 113 34.60 -19.88 -5.05
CA GLY A 113 33.42 -20.25 -5.85
C GLY A 113 32.07 -19.95 -5.17
N GLY A 114 32.06 -19.30 -4.00
CA GLY A 114 30.83 -18.88 -3.32
C GLY A 114 30.22 -19.92 -2.38
N LEU A 115 30.92 -21.02 -2.07
CA LEU A 115 30.39 -22.10 -1.23
C LEU A 115 30.87 -22.02 0.23
N PRO A 116 29.99 -22.30 1.21
CA PRO A 116 30.31 -22.13 2.62
C PRO A 116 31.20 -23.26 3.18
N PRO A 117 32.11 -22.95 4.12
CA PRO A 117 33.00 -23.93 4.73
C PRO A 117 32.25 -25.02 5.53
N TRP A 118 32.84 -26.21 5.64
CA TRP A 118 32.28 -27.33 6.39
C TRP A 118 32.84 -27.43 7.83
N PRO A 119 32.09 -28.00 8.79
CA PRO A 119 32.44 -27.92 10.22
C PRO A 119 33.83 -28.43 10.61
N ALA A 120 34.30 -29.51 9.97
CA ALA A 120 35.56 -30.16 10.31
C ALA A 120 36.80 -29.48 9.70
N LEU A 121 36.64 -28.49 8.81
CA LEU A 121 37.72 -27.94 8.00
C LEU A 121 38.90 -27.39 8.84
N PRO A 122 38.72 -26.49 9.83
CA PRO A 122 39.86 -25.96 10.60
C PRO A 122 40.63 -27.05 11.36
N ARG A 123 39.92 -28.08 11.84
CA ARG A 123 40.54 -29.25 12.48
C ARG A 123 41.39 -30.05 11.50
N GLN A 124 40.92 -30.25 10.26
CA GLN A 124 41.66 -30.95 9.21
C GLN A 124 42.93 -30.18 8.80
N VAL A 125 42.82 -28.86 8.60
CA VAL A 125 43.98 -28.00 8.31
C VAL A 125 45.04 -28.12 9.40
N ARG A 126 44.65 -28.00 10.68
CA ARG A 126 45.56 -28.12 11.82
C ARG A 126 46.26 -29.48 11.87
N ALA A 127 45.54 -30.57 11.61
CA ALA A 127 46.08 -31.92 11.63
C ALA A 127 47.10 -32.14 10.49
N MET A 128 46.79 -31.71 9.27
CA MET A 128 47.69 -31.83 8.12
C MET A 128 48.92 -30.94 8.24
N ALA A 129 48.78 -29.72 8.77
CA ALA A 129 49.93 -28.85 9.06
C ALA A 129 50.89 -29.51 10.04
N LYS A 130 50.37 -30.10 11.12
CA LYS A 130 51.18 -30.83 12.11
C LYS A 130 51.93 -32.00 11.47
N ALA A 131 51.24 -32.78 10.62
CA ALA A 131 51.86 -33.90 9.91
C ALA A 131 52.96 -33.45 8.93
N ALA A 132 52.82 -32.24 8.36
CA ALA A 132 53.81 -31.62 7.48
C ALA A 132 54.98 -30.93 8.21
N GLY A 133 55.04 -31.00 9.55
CA GLY A 133 56.08 -30.34 10.35
C GLY A 133 55.93 -28.82 10.44
N LEU A 134 54.77 -28.27 10.08
CA LEU A 134 54.45 -26.84 10.17
C LEU A 134 53.83 -26.51 11.53
N ASP A 135 53.88 -25.23 11.94
CA ASP A 135 53.19 -24.77 13.15
C ASP A 135 51.66 -24.90 13.00
N PRO A 136 51.00 -25.78 13.78
CA PRO A 136 49.56 -26.00 13.67
C PRO A 136 48.72 -24.77 14.08
N VAL A 137 49.26 -23.88 14.92
CA VAL A 137 48.56 -22.65 15.35
C VAL A 137 48.58 -21.63 14.22
N GLU A 138 49.75 -21.40 13.60
CA GLU A 138 49.90 -20.51 12.46
C GLU A 138 49.06 -20.97 11.25
N ALA A 139 49.03 -22.27 10.98
CA ALA A 139 48.19 -22.84 9.92
C ALA A 139 46.69 -22.62 10.17
N GLU A 140 46.23 -22.85 11.41
CA GLU A 140 44.83 -22.63 11.81
C GLU A 140 44.47 -21.12 11.73
N ARG A 141 45.37 -20.22 12.13
CA ARG A 141 45.23 -18.77 11.99
C ARG A 141 45.04 -18.36 10.54
N ARG A 142 45.91 -18.82 9.63
CA ARG A 142 45.84 -18.51 8.19
C ARG A 142 44.55 -19.01 7.56
N ALA A 143 44.11 -20.21 7.93
CA ALA A 143 42.83 -20.75 7.45
C ALA A 143 41.65 -19.88 7.89
N PHE A 144 41.55 -19.51 9.17
CA PHE A 144 40.49 -18.61 9.62
C PHE A 144 40.56 -17.23 8.98
N ALA A 145 41.76 -16.67 8.78
CA ALA A 145 41.93 -15.39 8.09
C ALA A 145 41.41 -15.43 6.64
N LEU A 146 41.62 -16.55 5.93
CA LEU A 146 41.08 -16.79 4.60
C LEU A 146 39.55 -16.96 4.64
N LEU A 147 39.05 -17.82 5.53
CA LEU A 147 37.62 -18.14 5.62
C LEU A 147 36.79 -16.92 6.00
N LEU A 148 37.18 -16.16 7.04
CA LEU A 148 36.39 -15.02 7.51
C LEU A 148 36.31 -13.87 6.49
N ARG A 149 37.27 -13.79 5.56
CA ARG A 149 37.25 -12.80 4.47
C ARG A 149 36.49 -13.28 3.24
N ALA A 150 36.20 -14.58 3.14
CA ALA A 150 35.44 -15.13 2.01
C ALA A 150 33.95 -14.79 2.18
N PRO A 151 33.30 -14.11 1.20
CA PRO A 151 31.88 -13.76 1.28
C PRO A 151 30.97 -14.96 1.54
N ALA A 152 31.33 -16.13 1.01
CA ALA A 152 30.59 -17.38 1.17
C ALA A 152 30.44 -17.83 2.63
N THR A 153 31.36 -17.42 3.51
CA THR A 153 31.39 -17.86 4.91
C THR A 153 30.20 -17.35 5.72
N ARG A 154 29.56 -16.24 5.31
CA ARG A 154 28.30 -15.80 5.93
C ARG A 154 27.19 -16.86 5.84
N HIS A 155 27.24 -17.72 4.82
CA HIS A 155 26.29 -18.82 4.61
C HIS A 155 26.71 -20.12 5.32
N ALA A 156 27.78 -20.09 6.14
CA ALA A 156 28.20 -21.25 6.91
C ALA A 156 27.11 -21.69 7.89
N SER A 157 26.96 -23.01 8.02
CA SER A 157 25.93 -23.59 8.89
C SER A 157 26.19 -23.28 10.37
N THR A 158 25.14 -23.28 11.18
CA THR A 158 25.25 -23.18 12.65
C THR A 158 26.18 -24.25 13.22
N ALA A 159 26.22 -25.45 12.62
CA ALA A 159 27.13 -26.52 13.03
C ALA A 159 28.61 -26.15 12.81
N PHE A 160 28.95 -25.44 11.73
CA PHE A 160 30.31 -24.95 11.51
C PHE A 160 30.74 -23.97 12.60
N TRP A 161 29.88 -22.99 12.90
CA TRP A 161 30.15 -21.99 13.92
C TRP A 161 30.29 -22.60 15.31
N LYS A 162 29.35 -23.46 15.72
CA LYS A 162 29.39 -24.14 17.02
C LYS A 162 30.61 -25.04 17.18
N ALA A 163 30.98 -25.82 16.16
CA ALA A 163 32.15 -26.69 16.19
C ALA A 163 33.48 -25.91 16.33
N ASN A 164 33.52 -24.66 15.86
CA ASN A 164 34.75 -23.87 15.81
C ASN A 164 34.81 -22.73 16.84
N ARG A 165 33.77 -22.50 17.65
CA ARG A 165 33.71 -21.43 18.67
C ARG A 165 34.98 -21.36 19.54
N ALA A 166 35.33 -22.44 20.24
CA ALA A 166 36.47 -22.45 21.15
C ALA A 166 37.82 -22.16 20.44
N ARG A 167 37.93 -22.49 19.15
CA ARG A 167 39.14 -22.23 18.34
C ARG A 167 39.20 -20.76 17.95
N LEU A 168 38.09 -20.24 17.46
CA LEU A 168 37.93 -18.82 17.11
C LEU A 168 38.21 -17.93 18.31
N VAL A 169 37.61 -18.20 19.48
CA VAL A 169 37.83 -17.43 20.71
C VAL A 169 39.32 -17.43 21.10
N ARG A 170 39.96 -18.60 21.14
CA ARG A 170 41.38 -18.71 21.49
C ARG A 170 42.27 -17.92 20.54
N LEU A 171 42.05 -18.04 19.23
CA LEU A 171 42.89 -17.38 18.23
C LEU A 171 42.63 -15.88 18.17
N ALA A 172 41.38 -15.45 18.20
CA ALA A 172 41.00 -14.04 18.14
C ALA A 172 41.47 -13.24 19.37
N LYS A 173 41.54 -13.87 20.57
CA LYS A 173 42.17 -13.27 21.74
C LYS A 173 43.66 -12.97 21.54
N ARG A 174 44.36 -13.75 20.70
CA ARG A 174 45.79 -13.58 20.42
C ARG A 174 46.07 -12.72 19.18
N PHE A 175 45.16 -12.73 18.20
CA PHE A 175 45.39 -12.18 16.87
C PHE A 175 44.29 -11.18 16.49
N THR A 176 44.64 -9.89 16.47
CA THR A 176 43.76 -8.74 16.19
C THR A 176 43.11 -8.82 14.82
N GLU A 177 43.81 -9.34 13.81
CA GLU A 177 43.29 -9.45 12.45
C GLU A 177 42.06 -10.35 12.34
N LEU A 178 41.94 -11.35 13.23
CA LEU A 178 40.78 -12.23 13.29
C LEU A 178 39.59 -11.55 13.97
N ARG A 179 39.82 -10.73 15.00
CA ARG A 179 38.76 -9.92 15.63
C ARG A 179 38.16 -8.94 14.64
N HIS A 180 39.02 -8.20 13.92
CA HIS A 180 38.57 -7.29 12.88
C HIS A 180 37.80 -8.04 11.77
N ALA A 181 38.28 -9.21 11.31
CA ALA A 181 37.55 -9.99 10.31
C ALA A 181 36.17 -10.48 10.81
N LEU A 182 36.05 -10.84 12.10
CA LEU A 182 34.78 -11.23 12.71
C LEU A 182 33.78 -10.07 12.78
N LEU A 183 34.22 -8.84 13.06
CA LEU A 183 33.35 -7.65 13.12
C LEU A 183 32.69 -7.30 11.79
N HIS A 184 33.31 -7.68 10.67
CA HIS A 184 32.77 -7.44 9.32
C HIS A 184 31.95 -8.60 8.77
N LEU A 185 31.77 -9.67 9.55
CA LEU A 185 31.00 -10.84 9.15
C LEU A 185 29.66 -10.90 9.89
N PHE A 186 28.58 -11.03 9.12
CA PHE A 186 27.21 -11.17 9.62
C PHE A 186 26.61 -12.47 9.06
N PRO A 187 26.54 -13.55 9.86
CA PRO A 187 26.02 -14.85 9.40
C PRO A 187 24.54 -14.78 9.03
N ASP A 188 24.13 -15.49 7.98
CA ASP A 188 22.73 -15.54 7.53
C ASP A 188 21.85 -16.48 8.38
N ALA A 189 22.46 -17.32 9.20
CA ALA A 189 21.73 -18.20 10.09
C ALA A 189 21.07 -17.39 11.22
N ASP A 190 19.90 -17.83 11.68
CA ASP A 190 19.19 -17.23 12.82
C ASP A 190 19.92 -17.54 14.14
N MET A 191 20.95 -16.74 14.42
CA MET A 191 21.87 -16.94 15.55
C MET A 191 22.48 -15.63 16.05
N ASP A 192 21.79 -14.50 15.89
CA ASP A 192 22.32 -13.16 16.18
C ASP A 192 22.79 -13.02 17.64
N GLU A 193 21.97 -13.45 18.61
CA GLU A 193 22.34 -13.44 20.03
C GLU A 193 23.59 -14.30 20.30
N TRP A 194 23.65 -15.50 19.71
CA TRP A 194 24.81 -16.40 19.85
C TRP A 194 26.06 -15.80 19.20
N TRP A 195 25.90 -15.10 18.07
CA TRP A 195 26.96 -14.45 17.32
C TRP A 195 27.53 -13.27 18.10
N LEU A 196 26.67 -12.42 18.66
CA LEU A 196 27.08 -11.32 19.55
C LEU A 196 27.86 -11.85 20.75
N ALA A 197 27.41 -12.93 21.39
CA ALA A 197 28.14 -13.57 22.48
C ALA A 197 29.52 -14.10 22.04
N LEU A 198 29.65 -14.63 20.81
CA LEU A 198 30.95 -15.03 20.26
C LEU A 198 31.88 -13.81 20.11
N LEU A 199 31.37 -12.71 19.54
CA LEU A 199 32.15 -11.49 19.34
C LEU A 199 32.62 -10.91 20.67
N ASP A 200 31.75 -10.89 21.69
CA ASP A 200 32.08 -10.45 23.05
C ASP A 200 33.17 -11.33 23.68
N GLU A 201 33.01 -12.66 23.64
CA GLU A 201 34.01 -13.61 24.16
C GLU A 201 35.39 -13.49 23.49
N THR A 202 35.43 -13.13 22.21
CA THR A 202 36.68 -12.92 21.47
C THR A 202 37.38 -11.62 21.83
N GLY A 203 36.68 -10.68 22.48
CA GLY A 203 37.12 -9.31 22.72
C GLY A 203 36.96 -8.38 21.53
N ALA A 204 36.34 -8.83 20.43
CA ALA A 204 36.20 -8.03 19.21
C ALA A 204 35.30 -6.81 19.42
N LEU A 205 34.23 -6.95 20.20
CA LEU A 205 33.33 -5.82 20.49
C LEU A 205 34.01 -4.73 21.34
N ALA A 206 35.00 -5.08 22.16
CA ALA A 206 35.75 -4.13 22.98
C ALA A 206 36.71 -3.26 22.15
N ASP A 207 37.07 -3.69 20.93
CA ASP A 207 37.87 -2.90 20.01
C ASP A 207 37.04 -1.77 19.35
N LEU A 208 35.70 -1.84 19.38
CA LEU A 208 34.82 -0.84 18.76
C LEU A 208 34.80 0.45 19.59
N ALA A 209 35.13 1.57 18.96
CA ALA A 209 34.99 2.91 19.55
C ALA A 209 34.71 3.97 18.48
N GLY A 210 34.09 5.08 18.89
CA GLY A 210 33.91 6.25 18.03
C GLY A 210 33.18 5.94 16.72
N ALA A 211 33.77 6.34 15.59
CA ALA A 211 33.20 6.12 14.26
C ALA A 211 33.08 4.63 13.88
N GLU A 212 33.97 3.76 14.36
CA GLU A 212 33.91 2.33 14.07
C GLU A 212 32.69 1.68 14.75
N ALA A 213 32.39 2.09 15.99
CA ALA A 213 31.20 1.66 16.71
C ALA A 213 29.92 2.06 15.97
N ALA A 214 29.80 3.34 15.55
CA ALA A 214 28.63 3.82 14.83
C ALA A 214 28.42 3.11 13.48
N GLY A 215 29.49 2.93 12.72
CA GLY A 215 29.47 2.21 11.45
C GLY A 215 29.11 0.74 11.62
N TRP A 216 29.60 0.08 12.69
CA TRP A 216 29.25 -1.31 12.99
C TRP A 216 27.79 -1.46 13.42
N LEU A 217 27.29 -0.61 14.32
CA LEU A 217 25.88 -0.60 14.73
C LEU A 217 24.94 -0.40 13.53
N THR A 218 25.29 0.50 12.61
CA THR A 218 24.54 0.71 11.36
C THR A 218 24.49 -0.57 10.50
N ARG A 219 25.61 -1.27 10.34
CA ARG A 219 25.63 -2.55 9.61
C ARG A 219 24.86 -3.64 10.32
N MET A 220 24.91 -3.69 11.65
CA MET A 220 24.17 -4.65 12.46
C MET A 220 22.66 -4.40 12.35
N ALA A 221 22.22 -3.14 12.43
CA ALA A 221 20.83 -2.76 12.16
C ALA A 221 20.38 -3.28 10.78
N ALA A 222 21.15 -2.99 9.73
CA ALA A 222 20.87 -3.45 8.35
C ALA A 222 20.84 -4.98 8.20
N HIS A 223 21.60 -5.70 9.02
CA HIS A 223 21.60 -7.17 9.06
C HIS A 223 20.31 -7.69 9.71
N LEU A 224 19.97 -7.19 10.89
CA LEU A 224 18.74 -7.53 11.61
C LEU A 224 17.52 -7.27 10.73
N GLU A 225 17.56 -6.21 9.91
CA GLU A 225 16.49 -5.92 8.95
C GLU A 225 16.23 -7.02 7.93
N ARG A 226 17.29 -7.51 7.28
CA ARG A 226 17.18 -8.55 6.24
C ARG A 226 16.70 -9.87 6.84
N GLY A 227 17.04 -10.10 8.11
CA GLY A 227 16.70 -11.28 8.87
C GLY A 227 15.33 -11.27 9.53
N ARG A 228 14.52 -10.20 9.42
CA ARG A 228 13.24 -9.92 10.15
C ARG A 228 12.14 -11.00 10.02
N ARG A 229 12.42 -12.23 10.44
CA ARG A 229 11.46 -13.30 10.74
C ARG A 229 10.99 -13.25 12.19
N THR A 230 11.75 -12.62 13.10
CA THR A 230 11.48 -12.62 14.55
C THR A 230 11.26 -11.23 15.15
N GLY A 231 11.86 -10.17 14.60
CA GLY A 231 11.54 -8.80 15.05
C GLY A 231 12.08 -8.36 16.38
N ARG A 232 13.06 -9.09 16.90
CA ARG A 232 13.60 -8.88 18.22
C ARG A 232 15.02 -8.36 18.12
N THR A 233 15.28 -7.17 18.66
CA THR A 233 16.65 -6.74 18.90
C THR A 233 17.29 -7.63 19.97
N PRO A 234 18.47 -8.23 19.69
CA PRO A 234 19.16 -9.08 20.66
C PRO A 234 19.49 -8.31 21.96
N PRO A 235 19.18 -8.83 23.16
CA PRO A 235 19.49 -8.16 24.43
C PRO A 235 20.98 -7.80 24.58
N LEU A 236 21.88 -8.67 24.11
CA LEU A 236 23.33 -8.38 24.12
C LEU A 236 23.70 -7.18 23.25
N LEU A 237 22.93 -6.88 22.19
CA LEU A 237 23.16 -5.67 21.39
C LEU A 237 22.81 -4.41 22.19
N LEU A 238 21.70 -4.43 22.93
CA LEU A 238 21.30 -3.29 23.75
C LEU A 238 22.29 -3.05 24.89
N ASP A 239 22.74 -4.10 25.58
CA ASP A 239 23.80 -4.01 26.58
C ASP A 239 25.10 -3.44 25.97
N LEU A 240 25.51 -3.95 24.81
CA LEU A 240 26.70 -3.46 24.11
C LEU A 240 26.62 -1.95 23.83
N VAL A 241 25.48 -1.44 23.36
CA VAL A 241 25.31 0.00 23.07
C VAL A 241 25.63 0.85 24.31
N THR A 242 25.30 0.39 25.51
CA THR A 242 25.62 1.11 26.75
C THR A 242 27.10 1.10 27.14
N ARG A 243 27.86 0.11 26.66
CA ARG A 243 29.30 -0.04 26.92
C ARG A 243 30.18 0.67 25.89
N LEU A 244 29.68 0.85 24.66
CA LEU A 244 30.41 1.50 23.58
C LEU A 244 30.55 3.00 23.81
N LYS A 245 31.69 3.56 23.43
CA LYS A 245 31.93 5.00 23.49
C LYS A 245 31.44 5.67 22.19
N PRO A 246 30.49 6.62 22.26
CA PRO A 246 30.00 7.31 21.08
C PRO A 246 31.10 8.17 20.43
N GLY A 247 31.06 8.25 19.11
CA GLY A 247 31.85 9.21 18.31
C GLY A 247 30.94 10.25 17.67
N GLU A 248 31.49 11.03 16.74
CA GLU A 248 30.74 12.07 16.01
C GLU A 248 29.88 11.49 14.85
N GLU A 249 30.24 10.31 14.34
CA GLU A 249 29.55 9.67 13.21
C GLU A 249 28.16 9.16 13.63
N PRO A 250 27.09 9.45 12.87
CA PRO A 250 25.75 9.04 13.23
C PRO A 250 25.46 7.56 12.97
N VAL A 251 24.76 6.93 13.92
CA VAL A 251 24.15 5.61 13.75
C VAL A 251 22.91 5.72 12.87
N ARG A 252 22.69 4.76 11.96
CA ARG A 252 21.46 4.63 11.17
C ARG A 252 20.67 3.40 11.64
N PRO A 253 19.74 3.54 12.60
CA PRO A 253 18.98 2.41 13.16
C PRO A 253 17.95 1.82 12.18
N ALA A 254 17.59 2.55 11.11
CA ALA A 254 16.84 2.01 9.99
C ALA A 254 17.64 1.02 9.15
N GLY A 255 18.95 0.83 9.38
CA GLY A 255 19.79 -0.16 8.70
C GLY A 255 20.02 0.11 7.21
N SER A 256 19.00 -0.15 6.38
CA SER A 256 19.02 0.03 4.92
C SER A 256 18.15 1.21 4.48
N PRO A 257 18.59 2.05 3.51
CA PRO A 257 17.76 3.11 2.93
C PRO A 257 16.48 2.64 2.22
N ARG A 258 16.33 1.32 2.01
CA ARG A 258 15.15 0.72 1.36
C ARG A 258 14.07 0.27 2.35
N SER A 259 14.39 0.23 3.65
CA SER A 259 13.48 -0.20 4.69
C SER A 259 12.78 1.00 5.30
N GLY A 260 11.48 0.88 5.54
CA GLY A 260 10.66 1.93 6.14
C GLY A 260 10.42 1.78 7.64
N VAL A 261 10.96 0.77 8.32
CA VAL A 261 10.63 0.50 9.75
C VAL A 261 11.89 0.57 10.61
N ILE A 262 11.92 1.50 11.57
CA ILE A 262 13.04 1.65 12.51
C ILE A 262 12.83 0.72 13.72
N ASP A 263 13.91 0.08 14.19
CA ASP A 263 13.88 -0.68 15.43
C ASP A 263 13.87 0.26 16.65
N ALA A 264 12.79 0.20 17.43
CA ALA A 264 12.55 1.13 18.53
C ALA A 264 13.52 0.93 19.70
N ASP A 265 13.82 -0.32 20.08
CA ASP A 265 14.72 -0.59 21.21
C ASP A 265 16.16 -0.18 20.87
N LEU A 266 16.63 -0.45 19.64
CA LEU A 266 17.96 -0.02 19.21
C LEU A 266 18.07 1.51 19.11
N LEU A 267 17.07 2.18 18.52
CA LEU A 267 17.02 3.64 18.43
C LEU A 267 17.06 4.28 19.83
N ASP A 268 16.22 3.80 20.75
CA ASP A 268 16.18 4.31 22.12
C ASP A 268 17.51 4.10 22.85
N ALA A 269 18.12 2.91 22.72
CA ALA A 269 19.41 2.62 23.33
C ALA A 269 20.53 3.54 22.82
N CYS A 270 20.58 3.78 21.50
CA CYS A 270 21.57 4.68 20.91
C CYS A 270 21.40 6.12 21.41
N LEU A 271 20.17 6.65 21.43
CA LEU A 271 19.88 7.98 21.95
C LEU A 271 20.22 8.09 23.44
N ALA A 272 19.84 7.09 24.25
CA ALA A 272 20.12 7.06 25.69
C ALA A 272 21.63 7.01 25.99
N ALA A 273 22.41 6.31 25.16
CA ALA A 273 23.87 6.23 25.28
C ALA A 273 24.61 7.44 24.66
N GLY A 274 23.88 8.42 24.10
CA GLY A 274 24.47 9.64 23.54
C GLY A 274 25.12 9.45 22.16
N PHE A 275 24.78 8.39 21.42
CA PHE A 275 25.20 8.29 20.02
C PHE A 275 24.46 9.33 19.18
N PRO A 276 25.14 10.07 18.30
CA PRO A 276 24.48 10.79 17.23
C PRO A 276 23.68 9.77 16.38
N VAL A 277 22.43 10.11 16.07
CA VAL A 277 21.55 9.29 15.22
C VAL A 277 21.18 10.11 14.00
N ALA A 278 21.22 9.47 12.83
CA ALA A 278 20.83 10.08 11.56
C ALA A 278 19.35 10.45 11.56
N ASP A 279 19.01 11.54 10.87
CA ASP A 279 17.62 11.98 10.75
C ASP A 279 16.77 10.92 10.03
N PRO A 280 15.48 10.76 10.41
CA PRO A 280 14.60 9.83 9.74
C PRO A 280 14.29 10.28 8.31
N ASP A 281 14.47 9.39 7.33
CA ASP A 281 14.05 9.60 5.94
C ASP A 281 12.52 9.59 5.82
N PRO A 282 11.95 10.25 4.77
CA PRO A 282 10.52 10.17 4.49
C PRO A 282 10.04 8.72 4.32
N GLY A 283 8.98 8.36 5.04
CA GLY A 283 8.41 7.00 5.02
C GLY A 283 8.99 6.06 6.09
N HIS A 284 9.98 6.49 6.87
CA HIS A 284 10.34 5.79 8.10
C HIS A 284 9.17 5.80 9.09
N THR A 285 8.97 4.68 9.78
CA THR A 285 7.92 4.43 10.78
C THR A 285 8.50 3.62 11.96
N ILE A 286 7.82 3.64 13.10
CA ILE A 286 8.08 2.72 14.22
C ILE A 286 6.86 1.80 14.35
N ASP A 287 7.09 0.49 14.43
CA ASP A 287 6.04 -0.50 14.63
C ASP A 287 5.91 -0.82 16.13
N LEU A 288 5.02 -0.10 16.82
CA LEU A 288 4.76 -0.32 18.25
C LEU A 288 4.07 -1.66 18.54
N GLY A 289 3.34 -2.24 17.57
CA GLY A 289 2.73 -3.56 17.70
C GLY A 289 3.79 -4.62 17.89
N ARG A 290 4.74 -4.64 16.95
CA ARG A 290 5.89 -5.53 17.00
C ARG A 290 6.80 -5.27 18.20
N TRP A 291 7.04 -4.00 18.53
CA TRP A 291 7.86 -3.65 19.69
C TRP A 291 7.22 -4.16 20.99
N LEU A 292 5.90 -4.03 21.16
CA LEU A 292 5.22 -4.44 22.39
C LEU A 292 5.35 -5.95 22.67
N GLU A 293 5.37 -6.80 21.63
CA GLU A 293 5.56 -8.25 21.74
C GLU A 293 6.91 -8.63 22.38
N HIS A 294 7.94 -7.80 22.18
CA HIS A 294 9.33 -8.09 22.54
C HIS A 294 10.02 -6.95 23.29
N ARG A 295 9.24 -6.04 23.88
CA ARG A 295 9.73 -4.78 24.46
C ARG A 295 10.87 -5.00 25.45
N GLN A 296 11.95 -4.25 25.28
CA GLN A 296 13.08 -4.27 26.22
C GLN A 296 13.37 -2.90 26.83
N ARG A 297 12.84 -1.82 26.26
CA ARG A 297 13.04 -0.43 26.71
C ARG A 297 11.71 0.31 26.84
N ASP A 298 11.74 1.50 27.44
CA ASP A 298 10.55 2.34 27.69
C ASP A 298 10.34 3.44 26.64
N LEU A 299 11.28 3.61 25.70
CA LEU A 299 11.28 4.61 24.62
C LEU A 299 11.40 6.07 25.09
N ALA A 300 11.86 6.30 26.32
CA ALA A 300 11.98 7.64 26.89
C ALA A 300 12.99 8.53 26.14
N ALA A 301 14.10 7.96 25.65
CA ALA A 301 15.12 8.72 24.94
C ALA A 301 14.64 9.14 23.54
N ILE A 302 13.81 8.32 22.88
CA ILE A 302 13.15 8.69 21.62
C ILE A 302 12.22 9.89 21.85
N GLY A 303 11.41 9.86 22.90
CA GLY A 303 10.50 10.95 23.24
C GLY A 303 11.21 12.27 23.57
N ALA A 304 12.44 12.20 24.10
CA ALA A 304 13.25 13.37 24.44
C ALA A 304 13.99 13.99 23.23
N ASP A 305 14.21 13.25 22.13
CA ASP A 305 14.84 13.79 20.92
C ASP A 305 13.80 14.45 20.00
N PRO A 306 13.87 15.76 19.72
CA PRO A 306 12.84 16.46 18.94
C PRO A 306 12.64 15.94 17.52
N ARG A 307 13.67 15.32 16.91
CA ARG A 307 13.61 14.81 15.52
C ARG A 307 12.85 13.49 15.48
N HIS A 308 13.03 12.64 16.49
CA HIS A 308 12.41 11.32 16.56
C HIS A 308 11.09 11.30 17.36
N ALA A 309 10.84 12.29 18.23
CA ALA A 309 9.59 12.40 18.98
C ALA A 309 8.35 12.45 18.06
N ARG A 310 8.45 13.11 16.90
CA ARG A 310 7.37 13.14 15.89
C ARG A 310 7.09 11.76 15.31
N LEU A 311 8.14 10.98 15.07
CA LEU A 311 8.02 9.62 14.55
C LEU A 311 7.32 8.71 15.57
N LEU A 312 7.68 8.84 16.85
CA LEU A 312 7.05 8.09 17.94
C LEU A 312 5.58 8.51 18.15
N SER A 313 5.28 9.80 18.08
CA SER A 313 3.90 10.31 18.16
C SER A 313 3.02 9.76 17.02
N ALA A 314 3.52 9.76 15.78
CA ALA A 314 2.81 9.16 14.65
C ALA A 314 2.60 7.64 14.85
N ALA A 315 3.58 6.95 15.42
CA ALA A 315 3.47 5.53 15.73
C ALA A 315 2.42 5.23 16.82
N VAL A 316 2.27 6.10 17.83
CA VAL A 316 1.20 6.00 18.85
C VAL A 316 -0.17 6.10 18.20
N GLY A 317 -0.41 7.07 17.31
CA GLY A 317 -1.68 7.20 16.60
C GLY A 317 -1.98 5.99 15.69
N ALA A 318 -0.98 5.50 14.96
CA ALA A 318 -1.12 4.30 14.12
C ALA A 318 -1.39 3.02 14.94
N PHE A 319 -0.78 2.90 16.12
CA PHE A 319 -1.03 1.81 17.05
C PHE A 319 -2.44 1.89 17.65
N ALA A 320 -2.86 3.08 18.12
CA ALA A 320 -4.17 3.33 18.69
C ALA A 320 -5.30 2.89 17.74
N ALA A 321 -5.20 3.24 16.46
CA ALA A 321 -6.20 2.89 15.46
C ALA A 321 -6.36 1.38 15.21
N ARG A 322 -5.34 0.57 15.53
CA ARG A 322 -5.32 -0.88 15.25
C ARG A 322 -5.49 -1.75 16.49
N HIS A 323 -4.97 -1.30 17.63
CA HIS A 323 -4.82 -2.13 18.84
C HIS A 323 -5.41 -1.46 20.10
N GLY A 324 -5.82 -0.19 20.03
CA GLY A 324 -6.17 0.61 21.21
C GLY A 324 -4.93 1.02 22.02
N VAL A 325 -5.02 2.09 22.82
CA VAL A 325 -3.88 2.63 23.58
C VAL A 325 -3.61 1.91 24.90
N GLY A 326 -4.49 1.00 25.32
CA GLY A 326 -4.45 0.39 26.66
C GLY A 326 -3.08 -0.16 27.06
N ALA A 327 -2.45 -0.95 26.18
CA ALA A 327 -1.13 -1.51 26.45
C ALA A 327 0.03 -0.49 26.43
N LEU A 328 -0.17 0.69 25.83
CA LEU A 328 0.82 1.77 25.87
C LEU A 328 0.82 2.49 27.23
N LEU A 329 -0.28 2.44 27.98
CA LEU A 329 -0.39 3.10 29.28
C LEU A 329 0.51 2.48 30.35
N ASP A 330 0.85 1.20 30.19
CA ASP A 330 1.79 0.47 31.05
C ASP A 330 3.22 1.05 30.97
N VAL A 331 3.49 1.89 29.96
CA VAL A 331 4.81 2.50 29.72
C VAL A 331 4.74 3.99 30.02
N ALA A 332 5.32 4.39 31.16
CA ALA A 332 5.23 5.75 31.67
C ALA A 332 5.63 6.83 30.65
N ALA A 333 6.68 6.57 29.84
CA ALA A 333 7.16 7.50 28.82
C ALA A 333 6.18 7.70 27.64
N LEU A 334 5.26 6.76 27.39
CA LEU A 334 4.27 6.86 26.32
C LEU A 334 2.96 7.54 26.76
N ARG A 335 2.70 7.65 28.07
CA ARG A 335 1.47 8.28 28.59
C ARG A 335 1.26 9.72 28.10
N PRO A 336 2.29 10.61 28.07
CA PRO A 336 2.13 11.95 27.50
C PRO A 336 1.80 11.92 26.00
N LEU A 337 2.38 10.99 25.24
CA LEU A 337 2.12 10.88 23.80
C LEU A 337 0.69 10.38 23.50
N VAL A 338 0.15 9.51 24.36
CA VAL A 338 -1.27 9.11 24.28
C VAL A 338 -2.17 10.31 24.55
N ARG A 339 -1.87 11.13 25.56
CA ARG A 339 -2.61 12.37 25.84
C ARG A 339 -2.55 13.32 24.64
N ASP A 340 -1.36 13.54 24.09
CA ASP A 340 -1.15 14.46 22.98
C ASP A 340 -1.83 13.96 21.70
N TRP A 341 -1.89 12.64 21.48
CA TRP A 341 -2.71 12.04 20.43
C TRP A 341 -4.20 12.36 20.62
N VAL A 342 -4.77 12.13 21.81
CA VAL A 342 -6.19 12.47 22.07
C VAL A 342 -6.44 13.97 21.86
N ALA A 343 -5.56 14.83 22.37
CA ALA A 343 -5.68 16.28 22.19
C ALA A 343 -5.59 16.69 20.72
N ALA A 344 -4.75 16.02 19.91
CA ALA A 344 -4.68 16.23 18.48
C ALA A 344 -6.01 15.85 17.80
N GLU A 345 -6.56 14.67 18.10
CA GLU A 345 -7.85 14.22 17.53
C GLU A 345 -9.02 15.13 17.96
N ALA A 346 -9.07 15.56 19.22
CA ALA A 346 -10.05 16.54 19.69
C ALA A 346 -9.90 17.91 18.99
N GLY A 347 -8.64 18.32 18.76
CA GLY A 347 -8.32 19.52 17.98
C GLY A 347 -8.76 19.42 16.51
N GLU A 348 -8.64 18.24 15.89
CA GLU A 348 -9.13 17.97 14.53
C GLU A 348 -10.64 18.14 14.44
N ILE A 349 -11.40 17.70 15.45
CA ILE A 349 -12.85 17.94 15.51
C ILE A 349 -13.12 19.45 15.46
N ALA A 350 -12.45 20.25 16.29
CA ALA A 350 -12.69 21.70 16.35
C ALA A 350 -12.28 22.46 15.06
N ARG A 351 -11.21 22.02 14.38
CA ARG A 351 -10.65 22.69 13.20
C ARG A 351 -11.24 22.22 11.87
N GLY A 352 -11.68 20.96 11.79
CA GLY A 352 -12.11 20.31 10.55
C GLY A 352 -13.60 20.49 10.21
N GLY A 353 -14.06 19.80 9.16
CA GLY A 353 -15.47 19.68 8.85
C GLY A 353 -16.11 18.43 9.47
N LEU A 354 -17.41 18.19 9.21
CA LEU A 354 -18.13 17.09 9.84
C LEU A 354 -17.56 15.71 9.44
N ALA A 355 -16.95 15.62 8.27
CA ALA A 355 -16.26 14.42 7.83
C ALA A 355 -14.97 14.17 8.65
N ASP A 356 -14.16 15.20 8.90
CA ASP A 356 -12.98 15.10 9.78
C ASP A 356 -13.38 14.71 11.20
N ALA A 357 -14.41 15.37 11.74
CA ALA A 357 -14.90 15.07 13.09
C ALA A 357 -15.36 13.61 13.20
N ARG A 358 -16.01 13.07 12.16
CA ARG A 358 -16.37 11.65 12.11
C ARG A 358 -15.14 10.74 12.16
N GLU A 359 -14.11 11.04 11.36
CA GLU A 359 -12.89 10.25 11.35
C GLU A 359 -12.14 10.33 12.69
N ALA A 360 -12.05 11.51 13.29
CA ALA A 360 -11.44 11.73 14.60
C ALA A 360 -12.19 11.00 15.72
N VAL A 361 -13.53 11.12 15.78
CA VAL A 361 -14.35 10.38 16.74
C VAL A 361 -14.23 8.87 16.54
N GLN A 362 -14.12 8.39 15.29
CA GLN A 362 -13.89 6.97 15.03
C GLN A 362 -12.52 6.51 15.54
N ARG A 363 -11.45 7.30 15.30
CA ARG A 363 -10.11 7.00 15.83
C ARG A 363 -10.06 7.01 17.35
N LEU A 364 -10.72 7.98 17.99
CA LEU A 364 -10.89 8.02 19.45
C LEU A 364 -11.67 6.80 19.96
N SER A 365 -12.76 6.44 19.29
CA SER A 365 -13.60 5.29 19.66
C SER A 365 -12.86 3.96 19.55
N SER A 366 -12.04 3.78 18.52
CA SER A 366 -11.19 2.58 18.36
C SER A 366 -9.96 2.58 19.26
N GLY A 367 -9.44 3.78 19.56
CA GLY A 367 -8.17 3.95 20.24
C GLY A 367 -8.29 3.94 21.76
N LEU A 368 -9.36 4.49 22.33
CA LEU A 368 -9.54 4.58 23.78
C LEU A 368 -10.00 3.25 24.38
N PRO A 369 -9.55 2.91 25.59
CA PRO A 369 -10.03 1.71 26.27
C PRO A 369 -11.52 1.84 26.62
N PRO A 370 -12.31 0.76 26.51
CA PRO A 370 -13.72 0.78 26.88
C PRO A 370 -13.90 0.86 28.40
N GLY A 371 -15.04 1.41 28.84
CA GLY A 371 -15.45 1.37 30.24
C GLY A 371 -14.90 2.51 31.12
N ALA A 372 -15.64 2.86 32.18
CA ALA A 372 -15.26 3.90 33.14
C ALA A 372 -13.88 3.64 33.78
N ALA A 373 -13.53 2.38 34.03
CA ALA A 373 -12.21 2.00 34.56
C ALA A 373 -11.08 2.27 33.57
N GLY A 374 -11.30 2.01 32.27
CA GLY A 374 -10.34 2.31 31.21
C GLY A 374 -10.12 3.82 31.07
N MET A 375 -11.21 4.59 31.09
CA MET A 375 -11.13 6.06 31.08
C MET A 375 -10.47 6.64 32.33
N ALA A 376 -10.71 6.06 33.52
CA ALA A 376 -10.04 6.48 34.75
C ALA A 376 -8.52 6.21 34.75
N ALA A 377 -8.04 5.24 33.96
CA ALA A 377 -6.62 4.95 33.81
C ALA A 377 -5.90 5.92 32.84
N MET A 378 -6.66 6.75 32.12
CA MET A 378 -6.12 7.72 31.15
C MET A 378 -5.23 8.78 31.82
N PRO A 379 -4.25 9.33 31.07
CA PRO A 379 -3.56 10.55 31.49
C PRO A 379 -4.51 11.71 31.78
N GLU A 380 -4.13 12.57 32.72
CA GLU A 380 -4.84 13.82 33.01
C GLU A 380 -4.98 14.69 31.75
N GLY A 381 -6.13 15.34 31.57
CA GLY A 381 -6.45 16.18 30.41
C GLY A 381 -7.12 15.43 29.25
N VAL A 382 -7.12 14.09 29.24
CA VAL A 382 -7.77 13.29 28.17
C VAL A 382 -9.27 13.50 28.16
N ARG A 383 -9.91 13.47 29.33
CA ARG A 383 -11.37 13.63 29.45
C ARG A 383 -11.79 15.05 29.06
N GLU A 384 -11.08 16.05 29.57
CA GLU A 384 -11.33 17.46 29.29
C GLU A 384 -11.16 17.77 27.80
N ALA A 385 -10.17 17.16 27.12
CA ALA A 385 -9.99 17.30 25.69
C ALA A 385 -11.19 16.76 24.88
N ILE A 386 -11.74 15.60 25.27
CA ILE A 386 -12.91 15.00 24.62
C ILE A 386 -14.16 15.84 24.89
N GLU A 387 -14.38 16.27 26.14
CA GLU A 387 -15.53 17.10 26.52
C GLU A 387 -15.49 18.49 25.86
N GLY A 388 -14.29 19.03 25.59
CA GLY A 388 -14.09 20.29 24.89
C GLY A 388 -14.27 20.22 23.36
N ALA A 389 -14.45 19.04 22.77
CA ALA A 389 -14.60 18.88 21.32
C ALA A 389 -16.01 19.30 20.85
N ASP A 390 -16.12 20.52 20.32
CA ASP A 390 -17.40 21.13 19.95
C ASP A 390 -17.87 20.78 18.52
N VAL A 391 -18.82 19.84 18.43
CA VAL A 391 -19.43 19.41 17.16
C VAL A 391 -20.28 20.52 16.52
N ALA A 392 -20.82 21.48 17.27
CA ALA A 392 -21.66 22.54 16.71
C ALA A 392 -20.87 23.50 15.82
N VAL A 393 -19.62 23.81 16.20
CA VAL A 393 -18.69 24.62 15.40
C VAL A 393 -18.42 23.93 14.06
N THR A 394 -18.16 22.62 14.12
CA THR A 394 -17.91 21.76 12.95
C THR A 394 -19.10 21.70 12.00
N LEU A 395 -20.31 21.49 12.54
CA LEU A 395 -21.54 21.47 11.76
C LEU A 395 -21.80 22.84 11.12
N THR A 396 -21.58 23.94 11.85
CA THR A 396 -21.72 25.30 11.33
C THR A 396 -20.79 25.54 10.14
N ARG A 397 -19.51 25.15 10.27
CA ARG A 397 -18.52 25.26 9.18
C ARG A 397 -18.95 24.45 7.95
N THR A 398 -19.45 23.23 8.17
CA THR A 398 -19.92 22.32 7.12
C THR A 398 -21.13 22.87 6.37
N LEU A 399 -22.15 23.35 7.08
CA LEU A 399 -23.35 23.95 6.45
C LEU A 399 -23.02 25.22 5.65
N ARG A 400 -22.08 26.04 6.15
CA ARG A 400 -21.62 27.24 5.43
C ARG A 400 -20.76 26.93 4.19
N ALA A 401 -20.04 25.82 4.20
CA ALA A 401 -19.31 25.30 3.03
C ALA A 401 -20.28 24.73 1.97
N GLY A 402 -21.44 24.24 2.42
CA GLY A 402 -22.51 23.73 1.59
C GLY A 402 -22.54 22.23 1.50
N ILE A 403 -23.68 21.68 1.14
CA ILE A 403 -23.97 20.23 1.09
C ILE A 403 -24.47 19.84 -0.30
N LEU A 404 -24.25 18.57 -0.69
CA LEU A 404 -24.65 18.08 -2.00
C LEU A 404 -26.16 18.25 -2.25
N ASP A 405 -26.99 18.04 -1.23
CA ASP A 405 -28.45 18.13 -1.33
C ASP A 405 -29.00 19.55 -1.58
N GLU A 406 -28.15 20.59 -1.61
CA GLU A 406 -28.51 21.90 -2.16
C GLU A 406 -28.63 21.89 -3.69
N LEU A 407 -28.01 20.90 -4.33
CA LEU A 407 -27.98 20.68 -5.77
C LEU A 407 -28.85 19.47 -6.13
N GLY A 408 -29.41 19.47 -7.33
CA GLY A 408 -30.33 18.44 -7.80
C GLY A 408 -30.40 18.31 -9.31
N TRP A 409 -30.98 17.20 -9.76
CA TRP A 409 -31.27 16.96 -11.17
C TRP A 409 -32.66 16.35 -11.27
N ASP A 410 -33.64 17.20 -11.54
CA ASP A 410 -35.07 16.86 -11.37
C ASP A 410 -35.48 15.60 -12.14
N ASP A 411 -35.05 15.44 -13.40
CA ASP A 411 -35.35 14.24 -14.19
C ASP A 411 -34.71 12.96 -13.63
N LEU A 412 -33.50 13.07 -13.06
CA LEU A 412 -32.83 11.96 -12.40
C LEU A 412 -33.52 11.61 -11.09
N ASP A 413 -33.87 12.61 -10.29
CA ASP A 413 -34.59 12.44 -9.03
C ASP A 413 -35.95 11.76 -9.27
N ALA A 414 -36.70 12.24 -10.28
CA ALA A 414 -37.98 11.65 -10.66
C ALA A 414 -37.83 10.20 -11.16
N ALA A 415 -36.77 9.90 -11.94
CA ALA A 415 -36.49 8.52 -12.37
C ALA A 415 -36.12 7.61 -11.20
N ALA A 416 -35.36 8.12 -10.23
CA ALA A 416 -34.99 7.36 -9.04
C ALA A 416 -36.20 7.10 -8.13
N ASP A 417 -37.08 8.10 -7.93
CA ASP A 417 -38.31 7.92 -7.16
C ASP A 417 -39.24 6.88 -7.79
N GLU A 418 -39.37 6.91 -9.12
CA GLU A 418 -40.18 5.95 -9.87
C GLU A 418 -39.64 4.52 -9.75
N LEU A 419 -38.32 4.35 -9.82
CA LEU A 419 -37.67 3.03 -9.80
C LEU A 419 -37.48 2.48 -8.37
N GLY A 420 -37.57 3.35 -7.37
CA GLY A 420 -37.48 2.99 -5.95
C GLY A 420 -36.03 2.79 -5.46
N PRO A 421 -35.87 2.37 -4.19
CA PRO A 421 -34.57 2.31 -3.51
C PRO A 421 -33.61 1.26 -4.09
N ASP A 422 -34.10 0.26 -4.82
CA ASP A 422 -33.28 -0.77 -5.46
C ASP A 422 -32.72 -0.33 -6.83
N ALA A 423 -32.87 0.95 -7.19
CA ALA A 423 -32.36 1.49 -8.44
C ALA A 423 -30.82 1.47 -8.49
N GLU A 424 -30.30 1.04 -9.63
CA GLU A 424 -28.89 1.11 -10.00
C GLU A 424 -28.69 2.11 -11.14
N ILE A 425 -27.42 2.51 -11.34
CA ILE A 425 -27.03 3.46 -12.39
C ILE A 425 -25.83 2.99 -13.20
N THR A 426 -25.81 3.34 -14.49
CA THR A 426 -24.65 3.20 -15.36
C THR A 426 -24.44 4.45 -16.21
N SER A 427 -23.16 4.71 -16.50
CA SER A 427 -22.73 5.91 -17.23
C SER A 427 -22.55 5.66 -18.72
N SER A 428 -23.05 6.60 -19.52
CA SER A 428 -22.87 6.71 -20.97
C SER A 428 -22.82 8.20 -21.36
N TRP A 429 -21.77 8.90 -20.92
CA TRP A 429 -21.65 10.36 -20.97
C TRP A 429 -22.07 10.95 -22.32
N PRO A 430 -23.04 11.89 -22.34
CA PRO A 430 -23.63 12.60 -21.19
C PRO A 430 -24.93 11.99 -20.62
N VAL A 431 -25.29 10.76 -21.02
CA VAL A 431 -26.50 10.06 -20.60
C VAL A 431 -26.25 9.18 -19.38
N LEU A 432 -27.11 9.28 -18.37
CA LEU A 432 -27.13 8.37 -17.22
C LEU A 432 -28.30 7.40 -17.36
N THR A 433 -28.05 6.10 -17.27
CA THR A 433 -29.12 5.09 -17.21
C THR A 433 -29.41 4.77 -15.76
N VAL A 434 -30.66 4.92 -15.33
CA VAL A 434 -31.19 4.50 -14.04
C VAL A 434 -32.07 3.28 -14.28
N TYR A 435 -31.92 2.21 -13.52
CA TYR A 435 -32.68 0.98 -13.76
C TYR A 435 -32.90 0.17 -12.48
N ASN A 436 -34.00 -0.58 -12.42
CA ASN A 436 -34.21 -1.64 -11.44
C ASN A 436 -34.46 -2.96 -12.18
N ARG A 437 -35.01 -3.99 -11.52
CA ARG A 437 -35.30 -5.29 -12.17
C ARG A 437 -36.36 -5.22 -13.27
N HIS A 438 -37.21 -4.20 -13.25
CA HIS A 438 -38.41 -4.11 -14.07
C HIS A 438 -38.31 -3.08 -15.18
N ARG A 439 -37.56 -1.99 -14.98
CA ARG A 439 -37.52 -0.87 -15.93
C ARG A 439 -36.15 -0.20 -15.93
N ALA A 440 -35.79 0.36 -17.08
CA ALA A 440 -34.65 1.24 -17.27
C ALA A 440 -35.09 2.57 -17.89
N VAL A 441 -34.47 3.66 -17.45
CA VAL A 441 -34.70 5.03 -17.91
C VAL A 441 -33.35 5.67 -18.22
N ALA A 442 -33.18 6.17 -19.43
CA ALA A 442 -32.04 6.98 -19.82
C ALA A 442 -32.37 8.47 -19.61
N VAL A 443 -31.52 9.16 -18.85
CA VAL A 443 -31.66 10.57 -18.49
C VAL A 443 -30.47 11.34 -19.08
N GLY A 444 -30.75 12.29 -19.97
CA GLY A 444 -29.79 13.20 -20.57
C GLY A 444 -29.87 14.61 -19.95
N PRO A 445 -28.94 15.52 -20.29
CA PRO A 445 -28.83 16.84 -19.64
C PRO A 445 -30.07 17.73 -19.75
N SER A 446 -30.96 17.47 -20.71
CA SER A 446 -32.18 18.25 -20.97
C SER A 446 -33.46 17.44 -20.74
N GLY A 447 -33.38 16.26 -20.13
CA GLY A 447 -34.55 15.44 -19.82
C GLY A 447 -34.36 13.94 -20.02
N ARG A 448 -35.43 13.19 -19.77
CA ARG A 448 -35.51 11.76 -20.11
C ARG A 448 -35.45 11.56 -21.64
N ILE A 449 -34.63 10.62 -22.09
CA ILE A 449 -34.40 10.39 -23.54
C ILE A 449 -34.94 9.04 -24.03
N ALA A 450 -35.00 8.02 -23.17
CA ALA A 450 -35.49 6.70 -23.51
C ALA A 450 -35.90 5.93 -22.26
N GLU A 451 -36.77 4.95 -22.42
CA GLU A 451 -37.20 4.04 -21.36
C GLU A 451 -37.50 2.65 -21.92
N HIS A 452 -37.36 1.62 -21.08
CA HIS A 452 -37.63 0.24 -21.47
C HIS A 452 -38.02 -0.65 -20.29
N ASP A 453 -39.04 -1.49 -20.48
CA ASP A 453 -39.41 -2.53 -19.52
C ASP A 453 -38.50 -3.77 -19.68
N LEU A 454 -37.75 -4.09 -18.62
CA LEU A 454 -36.75 -5.15 -18.62
C LEU A 454 -37.38 -6.54 -18.57
N ARG A 455 -36.84 -7.43 -19.40
CA ARG A 455 -37.18 -8.86 -19.44
C ARG A 455 -36.02 -9.69 -18.87
N LEU A 456 -35.94 -9.75 -17.55
CA LEU A 456 -34.92 -10.55 -16.83
C LEU A 456 -35.50 -11.88 -16.34
N PRO A 457 -34.77 -13.01 -16.46
CA PRO A 457 -35.22 -14.26 -15.86
C PRO A 457 -35.24 -14.16 -14.32
N ALA A 458 -36.03 -15.00 -13.67
CA ALA A 458 -36.10 -15.06 -12.21
C ALA A 458 -34.72 -15.34 -11.57
N THR A 459 -33.86 -16.10 -12.27
CA THR A 459 -32.52 -16.49 -11.84
C THR A 459 -31.45 -15.39 -12.03
N ALA A 460 -31.77 -14.25 -12.62
CA ALA A 460 -30.82 -13.14 -12.75
C ALA A 460 -30.58 -12.48 -11.39
N GLU A 461 -29.50 -12.86 -10.70
CA GLU A 461 -29.08 -12.30 -9.41
C GLU A 461 -28.28 -10.98 -9.57
N SER A 462 -27.51 -10.86 -10.65
CA SER A 462 -26.75 -9.66 -11.02
C SER A 462 -27.03 -9.31 -12.47
N PHE A 463 -27.32 -8.03 -12.72
CA PHE A 463 -27.53 -7.53 -14.07
C PHE A 463 -27.06 -6.08 -14.20
N THR A 464 -26.90 -5.62 -15.43
CA THR A 464 -26.46 -4.28 -15.76
C THR A 464 -27.13 -3.85 -17.05
N VAL A 465 -27.62 -2.61 -17.07
CA VAL A 465 -28.24 -2.01 -18.25
C VAL A 465 -27.39 -0.84 -18.69
N VAL A 466 -27.02 -0.75 -19.96
CA VAL A 466 -26.24 0.39 -20.49
C VAL A 466 -26.93 1.00 -21.70
N TYR A 467 -26.95 2.33 -21.78
CA TYR A 467 -27.43 3.05 -22.95
C TYR A 467 -26.33 3.14 -24.02
N SER A 468 -26.66 2.80 -25.27
CA SER A 468 -25.75 2.91 -26.42
C SER A 468 -26.53 3.01 -27.73
N ALA A 469 -26.17 3.97 -28.57
CA ALA A 469 -26.72 4.17 -29.91
C ALA A 469 -28.25 4.27 -29.96
N GLY A 470 -28.87 4.95 -28.98
CA GLY A 470 -30.32 5.11 -28.92
C GLY A 470 -31.07 3.97 -28.21
N GLU A 471 -30.38 2.90 -27.81
CA GLU A 471 -30.98 1.70 -27.24
C GLU A 471 -30.35 1.32 -25.89
N PHE A 472 -30.96 0.35 -25.20
CA PHE A 472 -30.33 -0.28 -24.04
C PHE A 472 -29.75 -1.66 -24.41
N LEU A 473 -28.58 -1.96 -23.84
CA LEU A 473 -28.07 -3.32 -23.74
C LEU A 473 -28.27 -3.80 -22.30
N VAL A 474 -29.02 -4.88 -22.15
CA VAL A 474 -29.32 -5.53 -20.86
C VAL A 474 -28.49 -6.80 -20.74
N VAL A 475 -27.71 -6.94 -19.67
CA VAL A 475 -26.78 -8.06 -19.47
C VAL A 475 -26.91 -8.60 -18.05
N TRP A 476 -26.90 -9.92 -17.87
CA TRP A 476 -26.90 -10.57 -16.56
C TRP A 476 -26.02 -11.81 -16.54
N ASP A 477 -25.64 -12.26 -15.35
CA ASP A 477 -24.90 -13.50 -15.17
C ASP A 477 -25.85 -14.70 -14.96
N ASP A 478 -25.60 -15.81 -15.65
CA ASP A 478 -26.38 -17.07 -15.57
C ASP A 478 -25.47 -18.24 -15.15
N HIS A 479 -24.88 -18.14 -13.96
CA HIS A 479 -23.98 -19.08 -13.24
C HIS A 479 -22.72 -19.63 -13.97
N ARG A 480 -22.65 -19.60 -15.31
CA ARG A 480 -21.55 -20.11 -16.14
C ARG A 480 -21.19 -19.20 -17.32
N THR A 481 -22.12 -18.37 -17.79
CA THR A 481 -21.94 -17.43 -18.91
C THR A 481 -22.78 -16.18 -18.71
N ALA A 482 -22.28 -15.01 -19.11
CA ALA A 482 -23.10 -13.81 -19.18
C ALA A 482 -24.07 -13.91 -20.37
N ARG A 483 -25.28 -13.39 -20.21
CA ARG A 483 -26.33 -13.35 -21.24
C ARG A 483 -26.84 -11.92 -21.39
N GLY A 484 -27.35 -11.58 -22.57
CA GLY A 484 -27.91 -10.26 -22.77
C GLY A 484 -28.70 -10.09 -24.06
N TYR A 485 -29.37 -8.95 -24.18
CA TYR A 485 -30.12 -8.54 -25.38
C TYR A 485 -30.12 -7.02 -25.56
N TRP A 486 -30.33 -6.59 -26.81
CA TRP A 486 -30.54 -5.20 -27.21
C TRP A 486 -32.02 -4.89 -27.34
N THR A 487 -32.45 -3.70 -26.92
CA THR A 487 -33.88 -3.36 -26.80
C THR A 487 -34.60 -3.13 -28.13
N ALA A 488 -33.94 -2.71 -29.21
CA ALA A 488 -34.59 -2.63 -30.54
C ALA A 488 -34.23 -3.80 -31.48
N GLY A 489 -33.54 -4.83 -30.97
CA GLY A 489 -33.48 -6.10 -31.67
C GLY A 489 -34.88 -6.66 -31.93
N PRO A 490 -35.09 -7.48 -32.98
CA PRO A 490 -36.42 -8.00 -33.27
C PRO A 490 -36.94 -8.71 -32.01
N ALA A 491 -38.18 -8.38 -31.62
CA ALA A 491 -38.85 -8.80 -30.37
C ALA A 491 -38.91 -10.32 -30.12
N ARG A 492 -38.29 -11.12 -31.00
CA ARG A 492 -38.28 -12.57 -31.09
C ARG A 492 -36.90 -13.21 -30.89
N THR A 493 -35.81 -12.43 -30.73
CA THR A 493 -34.48 -13.05 -30.52
C THR A 493 -34.27 -13.35 -29.04
N PRO A 494 -34.15 -14.62 -28.63
CA PRO A 494 -33.91 -14.97 -27.25
C PRO A 494 -32.53 -14.46 -26.79
N PRO A 495 -32.36 -14.12 -25.50
CA PRO A 495 -31.08 -13.68 -24.96
C PRO A 495 -29.94 -14.68 -25.22
N GLY A 496 -28.88 -14.20 -25.86
CA GLY A 496 -27.72 -14.99 -26.28
C GLY A 496 -26.56 -14.90 -25.29
N PRO A 497 -25.54 -15.78 -25.40
CA PRO A 497 -24.32 -15.67 -24.62
C PRO A 497 -23.53 -14.42 -25.03
N VAL A 498 -22.98 -13.72 -24.04
CA VAL A 498 -22.23 -12.47 -24.17
C VAL A 498 -20.84 -12.69 -23.57
N PRO A 499 -19.75 -12.68 -24.35
CA PRO A 499 -18.40 -12.76 -23.79
C PRO A 499 -18.10 -11.56 -22.88
N ARG A 500 -17.80 -11.82 -21.61
CA ARG A 500 -17.41 -10.82 -20.60
C ARG A 500 -15.91 -10.91 -20.32
N VAL A 501 -15.23 -9.76 -20.39
CA VAL A 501 -13.83 -9.61 -20.00
C VAL A 501 -13.76 -8.58 -18.88
N GLY A 502 -13.40 -8.98 -17.67
CA GLY A 502 -13.30 -8.07 -16.51
C GLY A 502 -14.65 -7.48 -16.07
N GLY A 503 -14.64 -6.46 -15.20
CA GLY A 503 -15.82 -5.73 -14.67
C GLY A 503 -16.60 -4.90 -15.70
N ALA A 504 -16.80 -5.47 -16.88
CA ALA A 504 -16.86 -4.91 -18.24
C ALA A 504 -17.76 -3.71 -18.57
N LEU A 505 -18.61 -3.23 -17.66
CA LEU A 505 -19.61 -2.19 -17.97
C LEU A 505 -19.49 -0.94 -17.11
N ARG A 506 -18.71 -0.97 -16.02
CA ARG A 506 -18.43 0.21 -15.23
C ARG A 506 -17.11 0.86 -15.69
N PRO A 507 -17.03 2.20 -15.77
CA PRO A 507 -15.77 2.89 -16.04
C PRO A 507 -14.70 2.50 -15.02
N ARG A 508 -13.45 2.35 -15.46
CA ARG A 508 -12.33 1.98 -14.58
C ARG A 508 -12.07 3.03 -13.49
N SER A 509 -12.36 4.31 -13.77
CA SER A 509 -12.37 5.37 -12.76
C SER A 509 -13.80 5.61 -12.25
N GLY A 510 -13.97 5.88 -10.96
CA GLY A 510 -15.29 6.19 -10.36
C GLY A 510 -15.97 7.44 -10.91
N TYR A 511 -15.27 8.30 -11.64
CA TYR A 511 -15.80 9.59 -12.14
C TYR A 511 -17.04 9.47 -13.06
N GLY A 512 -17.23 8.37 -13.79
CA GLY A 512 -18.39 8.19 -14.67
C GLY A 512 -18.21 8.62 -16.14
N TYR A 513 -17.00 8.95 -16.59
CA TYR A 513 -16.72 9.27 -18.00
C TYR A 513 -16.63 8.02 -18.87
N ALA A 514 -17.77 7.52 -19.34
CA ALA A 514 -17.89 6.53 -20.41
C ALA A 514 -18.52 7.19 -21.64
N PHE A 515 -17.71 7.67 -22.58
CA PHE A 515 -18.17 8.51 -23.68
C PHE A 515 -19.05 7.77 -24.70
N LEU A 516 -20.05 8.48 -25.22
CA LEU A 516 -20.66 8.17 -26.50
C LEU A 516 -19.80 8.72 -27.64
N ASP A 517 -19.68 7.97 -28.74
CA ASP A 517 -19.10 8.45 -29.98
C ASP A 517 -20.09 9.32 -30.78
N ALA A 518 -19.66 9.83 -31.94
CA ALA A 518 -20.51 10.66 -32.80
C ALA A 518 -21.79 9.95 -33.31
N SER A 519 -21.84 8.62 -33.29
CA SER A 519 -23.04 7.84 -33.61
C SER A 519 -23.93 7.57 -32.39
N GLY A 520 -23.57 8.10 -31.22
CA GLY A 520 -24.24 7.84 -29.96
C GLY A 520 -23.86 6.49 -29.34
N ALA A 521 -22.91 5.74 -29.91
CA ALA A 521 -22.50 4.43 -29.42
C ALA A 521 -21.47 4.57 -28.29
N ARG A 522 -21.70 3.85 -27.19
CA ARG A 522 -20.86 3.91 -25.99
C ARG A 522 -19.51 3.25 -26.23
N VAL A 523 -18.42 3.98 -25.97
CA VAL A 523 -17.05 3.43 -26.07
C VAL A 523 -16.80 2.46 -24.91
N THR A 524 -16.53 1.19 -25.24
CA THR A 524 -16.25 0.11 -24.28
C THR A 524 -14.99 -0.65 -24.69
N GLY A 525 -14.13 -1.05 -23.75
CA GLY A 525 -12.80 -1.52 -24.11
C GLY A 525 -12.06 -0.44 -24.92
N ARG A 526 -11.80 -0.72 -26.19
CA ARG A 526 -11.17 0.25 -27.09
C ARG A 526 -12.12 0.77 -28.17
N ARG A 527 -13.35 0.25 -28.30
CA ARG A 527 -14.23 0.57 -29.42
C ARG A 527 -15.67 0.86 -29.02
N ALA A 528 -16.40 1.57 -29.87
CA ALA A 528 -17.81 1.85 -29.70
C ALA A 528 -18.66 0.57 -29.78
N LEU A 529 -19.52 0.38 -28.79
CA LEU A 529 -20.41 -0.76 -28.66
C LEU A 529 -21.69 -0.53 -29.48
N ARG A 530 -21.84 -1.25 -30.58
CA ARG A 530 -22.96 -1.10 -31.51
C ARG A 530 -24.08 -2.12 -31.25
N PRO A 531 -25.35 -1.78 -31.55
CA PRO A 531 -26.46 -2.73 -31.50
C PRO A 531 -26.16 -4.01 -32.27
N GLY A 532 -26.47 -5.16 -31.67
CA GLY A 532 -26.19 -6.48 -32.25
C GLY A 532 -24.78 -7.02 -31.96
N GLU A 533 -23.86 -6.22 -31.42
CA GLU A 533 -22.56 -6.73 -30.97
C GLU A 533 -22.67 -7.41 -29.60
N PRO A 534 -22.13 -8.64 -29.42
CA PRO A 534 -22.27 -9.38 -28.16
C PRO A 534 -21.07 -9.26 -27.22
N ARG A 535 -20.02 -8.47 -27.54
CA ARG A 535 -18.76 -8.47 -26.77
C ARG A 535 -18.67 -7.31 -25.80
N LEU A 536 -18.47 -7.62 -24.53
CA LEU A 536 -18.23 -6.63 -23.47
C LEU A 536 -16.76 -6.59 -23.08
N ALA A 537 -16.23 -5.38 -22.92
CA ALA A 537 -14.88 -5.14 -22.46
C ALA A 537 -14.83 -3.96 -21.48
N ASP A 538 -13.94 -4.05 -20.49
CA ASP A 538 -13.70 -3.01 -19.48
C ASP A 538 -13.63 -1.62 -20.11
N THR A 539 -14.41 -0.68 -19.58
CA THR A 539 -14.40 0.70 -20.05
C THR A 539 -13.14 1.40 -19.49
N PRO A 540 -12.14 1.72 -20.32
CA PRO A 540 -10.89 2.31 -19.85
C PRO A 540 -11.13 3.72 -19.35
N ARG A 541 -10.12 4.28 -18.70
CA ARG A 541 -10.12 5.72 -18.42
C ARG A 541 -9.96 6.48 -19.73
N LEU A 542 -10.88 7.39 -20.01
CA LEU A 542 -10.91 8.18 -21.23
C LEU A 542 -10.89 9.68 -20.93
N LEU A 543 -10.26 10.45 -21.81
CA LEU A 543 -10.45 11.90 -21.97
C LEU A 543 -10.92 12.16 -23.40
N CYS A 544 -11.72 13.22 -23.59
CA CYS A 544 -12.15 13.65 -24.92
C CYS A 544 -12.26 15.17 -24.98
N ASP A 545 -11.70 15.79 -26.04
CA ASP A 545 -11.80 17.23 -26.29
C ASP A 545 -12.87 17.57 -27.35
N GLY A 546 -13.76 16.62 -27.63
CA GLY A 546 -14.79 16.73 -28.67
C GLY A 546 -14.34 16.25 -30.05
N VAL A 547 -13.04 16.04 -30.27
CA VAL A 547 -12.50 15.55 -31.54
C VAL A 547 -11.69 14.28 -31.34
N THR A 548 -10.77 14.29 -30.38
CA THR A 548 -9.84 13.19 -30.13
C THR A 548 -10.17 12.51 -28.81
N TYR A 549 -10.06 11.18 -28.79
CA TYR A 549 -10.17 10.39 -27.57
C TYR A 549 -8.78 9.98 -27.11
N TRP A 550 -8.51 10.07 -25.81
CA TRP A 550 -7.29 9.53 -25.21
C TRP A 550 -7.64 8.44 -24.21
N SER A 551 -6.95 7.31 -24.32
CA SER A 551 -7.08 6.18 -23.40
C SER A 551 -5.81 6.02 -22.57
N GLN A 552 -5.98 5.61 -21.32
CA GLN A 552 -4.89 5.14 -20.47
C GLN A 552 -4.87 3.60 -20.47
N PRO A 553 -4.07 2.95 -21.34
CA PRO A 553 -4.13 1.51 -21.53
C PRO A 553 -3.72 0.72 -20.28
N GLU A 554 -2.74 1.21 -19.53
CA GLU A 554 -2.23 0.54 -18.32
C GLU A 554 -2.43 1.44 -17.08
N ALA A 555 -3.08 0.93 -16.03
CA ALA A 555 -3.47 1.73 -14.85
C ALA A 555 -2.27 2.34 -14.11
N TRP A 556 -1.17 1.60 -14.03
CA TRP A 556 0.06 1.98 -13.35
C TRP A 556 0.97 2.93 -14.15
N ARG A 557 0.66 3.21 -15.42
CA ARG A 557 1.46 4.10 -16.27
C ARG A 557 0.70 5.40 -16.49
N PRO A 558 1.32 6.57 -16.27
CA PRO A 558 0.68 7.86 -16.49
C PRO A 558 0.58 8.24 -17.99
N GLU A 559 0.88 7.32 -18.92
CA GLU A 559 0.87 7.61 -20.36
C GLU A 559 -0.57 7.57 -20.93
N LEU A 560 -0.94 8.64 -21.65
CA LEU A 560 -2.14 8.70 -22.48
C LEU A 560 -1.78 8.42 -23.94
N ARG A 561 -2.63 7.66 -24.62
CA ARG A 561 -2.51 7.40 -26.06
C ARG A 561 -3.80 7.72 -26.77
N GLU A 562 -3.70 8.29 -27.97
CA GLU A 562 -4.86 8.54 -28.83
C GLU A 562 -5.60 7.22 -29.10
N LEU A 563 -6.93 7.29 -29.17
CA LEU A 563 -7.82 6.17 -29.41
C LEU A 563 -8.75 6.52 -30.57
N ASP A 564 -8.79 5.66 -31.58
CA ASP A 564 -9.88 5.67 -32.55
C ASP A 564 -11.04 4.81 -31.99
N PRO A 565 -12.17 5.40 -31.58
CA PRO A 565 -13.28 4.64 -31.00
C PRO A 565 -14.00 3.76 -32.04
N ALA A 566 -13.85 3.99 -33.36
CA ALA A 566 -14.49 3.16 -34.37
C ALA A 566 -13.76 1.83 -34.55
N THR A 567 -12.42 1.86 -34.63
CA THR A 567 -11.57 0.67 -34.86
C THR A 567 -11.03 0.06 -33.57
N GLY A 568 -10.86 0.87 -32.54
CA GLY A 568 -10.16 0.55 -31.30
C GLY A 568 -8.64 0.56 -31.40
N GLU A 569 -8.08 1.09 -32.47
CA GLU A 569 -6.63 1.26 -32.61
C GLU A 569 -6.10 2.36 -31.68
N LEU A 570 -4.92 2.12 -31.10
CA LEU A 570 -4.23 3.11 -30.28
C LEU A 570 -3.20 3.81 -31.15
N GLY A 571 -3.31 5.13 -31.23
CA GLY A 571 -2.39 6.00 -31.94
C GLY A 571 -1.13 6.29 -31.15
N ARG A 572 -0.57 7.49 -31.37
CA ARG A 572 0.62 7.97 -30.69
C ARG A 572 0.35 8.28 -29.21
N ALA A 573 1.43 8.28 -28.42
CA ALA A 573 1.40 8.85 -27.08
C ALA A 573 1.33 10.38 -27.20
N SER A 574 0.28 10.98 -26.64
CA SER A 574 0.07 12.44 -26.66
C SER A 574 -0.81 12.86 -25.49
N LEU A 575 -0.80 14.17 -25.18
CA LEU A 575 -1.68 14.78 -24.20
C LEU A 575 -2.74 15.63 -24.91
N PRO A 576 -3.95 15.78 -24.36
CA PRO A 576 -4.90 16.79 -24.84
C PRO A 576 -4.28 18.19 -24.77
N GLY A 577 -4.65 19.07 -25.70
CA GLY A 577 -4.12 20.43 -25.74
C GLY A 577 -4.32 21.22 -24.44
N PHE A 578 -5.37 20.89 -23.66
CA PHE A 578 -5.62 21.44 -22.32
C PHE A 578 -4.52 21.10 -21.30
N LEU A 579 -3.89 19.93 -21.41
CA LEU A 579 -2.74 19.52 -20.58
C LEU A 579 -1.42 19.93 -21.23
N GLU A 580 -1.28 19.77 -22.55
CA GLU A 580 -0.02 19.99 -23.27
C GLU A 580 0.41 21.46 -23.26
N ARG A 581 -0.55 22.40 -23.40
CA ARG A 581 -0.25 23.85 -23.43
C ARG A 581 -0.04 24.46 -22.04
N ALA A 582 -0.35 23.72 -20.98
CA ALA A 582 -0.28 24.23 -19.61
C ALA A 582 1.16 24.20 -19.09
N PRO A 583 1.65 25.27 -18.43
CA PRO A 583 2.97 25.24 -17.83
C PRO A 583 3.00 24.25 -16.66
N LEU A 584 3.90 23.27 -16.71
CA LEU A 584 4.24 22.38 -15.60
C LEU A 584 5.50 22.91 -14.91
N PRO A 585 5.40 23.40 -13.66
CA PRO A 585 6.58 23.83 -12.91
C PRO A 585 7.60 22.70 -12.74
N ALA A 586 8.89 23.06 -12.65
CA ALA A 586 9.96 22.10 -12.39
C ALA A 586 9.68 21.32 -11.09
N GLY A 587 9.90 20.01 -11.13
CA GLY A 587 9.65 19.13 -9.98
C GLY A 587 8.17 18.77 -9.76
N ARG A 588 7.31 18.93 -10.78
CA ARG A 588 5.94 18.42 -10.78
C ARG A 588 5.69 17.45 -11.95
N ALA A 589 4.70 16.59 -11.77
CA ALA A 589 4.18 15.70 -12.81
C ALA A 589 2.65 15.73 -12.82
N TRP A 590 2.04 15.47 -13.99
CA TRP A 590 0.59 15.28 -14.08
C TRP A 590 0.15 14.09 -13.23
N ALA A 591 -0.86 14.29 -12.38
CA ALA A 591 -1.64 13.22 -11.79
C ALA A 591 -2.70 12.80 -12.81
N VAL A 592 -2.26 12.12 -13.87
CA VAL A 592 -3.08 11.77 -15.03
C VAL A 592 -4.34 11.01 -14.62
N GLU A 593 -4.25 10.21 -13.57
CA GLU A 593 -5.36 9.50 -12.94
C GLU A 593 -6.51 10.41 -12.46
N ALA A 594 -6.22 11.68 -12.14
CA ALA A 594 -7.18 12.68 -11.66
C ALA A 594 -7.55 13.74 -12.72
N CYS A 595 -6.87 13.79 -13.87
CA CYS A 595 -7.17 14.74 -14.96
C CYS A 595 -8.42 14.33 -15.76
N THR A 596 -9.46 15.15 -15.77
CA THR A 596 -10.72 14.90 -16.49
C THR A 596 -10.85 15.87 -17.66
N LEU A 597 -11.45 15.41 -18.78
CA LEU A 597 -11.74 16.27 -19.93
C LEU A 597 -12.86 15.64 -20.76
N ALA A 598 -13.91 16.42 -21.03
CA ALA A 598 -15.05 16.01 -21.83
C ALA A 598 -15.61 17.19 -22.64
N PRO A 599 -16.23 16.95 -23.80
CA PRO A 599 -17.01 17.98 -24.49
C PRO A 599 -18.23 18.38 -23.65
N LEU A 600 -18.54 19.68 -23.67
CA LEU A 600 -19.74 20.24 -23.06
C LEU A 600 -20.96 19.78 -23.87
N PRO A 601 -21.93 19.08 -23.26
CA PRO A 601 -23.13 18.64 -23.97
C PRO A 601 -23.98 19.82 -24.46
N GLU A 602 -24.67 19.61 -25.57
CA GLU A 602 -25.62 20.59 -26.10
C GLU A 602 -26.69 20.95 -25.05
N GLY A 603 -27.09 22.23 -25.02
CA GLY A 603 -28.07 22.75 -24.06
C GLY A 603 -27.50 23.10 -22.68
N VAL A 604 -26.31 22.63 -22.33
CA VAL A 604 -25.66 22.95 -21.05
C VAL A 604 -24.87 24.25 -21.20
N ARG A 605 -25.20 25.28 -20.39
CA ARG A 605 -24.55 26.60 -20.44
C ARG A 605 -23.76 26.97 -19.20
N ARG A 606 -24.14 26.43 -18.05
CA ARG A 606 -23.48 26.65 -16.76
C ARG A 606 -23.41 25.31 -16.04
N THR A 607 -22.33 25.07 -15.33
CA THR A 607 -22.17 23.85 -14.52
C THR A 607 -21.57 24.22 -13.16
N PRO A 608 -21.94 23.56 -12.06
CA PRO A 608 -21.31 23.78 -10.75
C PRO A 608 -19.79 23.53 -10.77
N LEU A 609 -19.36 22.64 -11.67
CA LEU A 609 -17.97 22.26 -11.90
C LEU A 609 -17.27 23.08 -13.00
N GLY A 610 -17.90 24.14 -13.52
CA GLY A 610 -17.27 25.05 -14.48
C GLY A 610 -17.29 24.59 -15.94
N THR A 611 -17.12 25.54 -16.86
CA THR A 611 -16.98 25.29 -18.30
C THR A 611 -16.41 26.51 -19.02
N ASP A 612 -15.66 26.29 -20.11
CA ASP A 612 -15.23 27.36 -21.03
C ASP A 612 -16.25 27.64 -22.16
N GLY A 613 -17.40 26.96 -22.14
CA GLY A 613 -18.43 27.02 -23.17
C GLY A 613 -18.34 25.94 -24.24
N THR A 614 -17.25 25.14 -24.25
CA THR A 614 -17.02 24.04 -25.20
C THR A 614 -16.61 22.74 -24.53
N LEU A 615 -15.89 22.82 -23.42
CA LEU A 615 -15.34 21.71 -22.67
C LEU A 615 -15.72 21.80 -21.20
N VAL A 616 -15.58 20.66 -20.51
CA VAL A 616 -15.61 20.53 -19.07
C VAL A 616 -14.46 19.64 -18.60
N GLY A 617 -13.98 19.87 -17.38
CA GLY A 617 -12.95 19.03 -16.76
C GLY A 617 -11.84 19.83 -16.08
N PHE A 618 -10.86 19.08 -15.57
CA PHE A 618 -9.79 19.58 -14.73
C PHE A 618 -8.46 18.93 -15.07
N ARG A 619 -7.38 19.71 -14.97
CA ARG A 619 -6.00 19.20 -14.98
C ARG A 619 -5.45 19.25 -13.56
N VAL A 620 -4.73 18.19 -13.18
CA VAL A 620 -4.22 18.01 -11.82
C VAL A 620 -2.74 17.65 -11.85
N SER A 621 -1.90 18.41 -11.13
CA SER A 621 -0.47 18.11 -10.98
C SER A 621 -0.06 17.93 -9.53
N ARG A 622 0.91 17.04 -9.29
CA ARG A 622 1.52 16.79 -7.98
C ARG A 622 3.03 16.96 -8.03
N ARG A 623 3.68 17.01 -6.87
CA ARG A 623 5.16 17.05 -6.80
C ARG A 623 5.74 15.71 -7.28
N THR A 624 6.85 15.77 -8.00
CA THR A 624 7.59 14.58 -8.43
C THR A 624 8.19 13.88 -7.20
N GLY A 625 7.95 12.57 -7.07
CA GLY A 625 8.38 11.78 -5.91
C GLY A 625 7.25 11.46 -4.93
N ASP A 626 6.13 12.20 -4.96
CA ASP A 626 4.90 11.81 -4.29
C ASP A 626 4.36 10.55 -5.00
N GLY A 627 4.16 9.46 -4.27
CA GLY A 627 3.80 8.16 -4.84
C GLY A 627 2.53 8.22 -5.70
N ALA A 628 2.50 7.42 -6.78
CA ALA A 628 1.38 7.39 -7.72
C ALA A 628 0.03 6.95 -7.09
N SER A 629 0.08 6.38 -5.89
CA SER A 629 -1.04 5.68 -5.28
C SER A 629 -1.91 6.54 -4.37
N GLY A 630 -1.66 7.85 -4.21
CA GLY A 630 -2.48 8.69 -3.31
C GLY A 630 -2.37 8.29 -1.82
N HIS A 631 -1.37 7.49 -1.45
CA HIS A 631 -1.10 7.06 -0.08
C HIS A 631 -0.26 8.08 0.71
N THR A 632 -0.05 9.28 0.16
CA THR A 632 0.83 10.31 0.76
C THR A 632 0.14 11.68 0.70
N GLU A 633 0.25 12.45 1.77
CA GLU A 633 -0.17 13.85 1.86
C GLU A 633 0.72 14.75 0.98
N GLY A 634 0.50 14.70 -0.33
CA GLY A 634 1.16 15.58 -1.30
C GLY A 634 0.41 16.90 -1.49
N ARG A 635 1.07 17.96 -1.97
CA ARG A 635 0.39 19.17 -2.44
C ARG A 635 0.02 19.04 -3.91
N TYR A 636 -1.24 19.31 -4.24
CA TYR A 636 -1.78 19.26 -5.59
C TYR A 636 -1.99 20.66 -6.15
N VAL A 637 -2.05 20.78 -7.47
CA VAL A 637 -2.56 21.96 -8.17
C VAL A 637 -3.66 21.47 -9.08
N ILE A 638 -4.86 22.03 -8.92
CA ILE A 638 -6.04 21.73 -9.73
C ILE A 638 -6.40 22.99 -10.50
N GLU A 639 -6.69 22.84 -11.79
CA GLU A 639 -7.20 23.93 -12.62
C GLU A 639 -8.29 23.42 -13.55
N GLY A 640 -9.44 24.09 -13.55
CA GLY A 640 -10.54 23.82 -14.45
C GLY A 640 -10.31 24.42 -15.83
N VAL A 641 -11.03 23.91 -16.83
CA VAL A 641 -11.05 24.49 -18.19
C VAL A 641 -11.48 25.96 -18.21
N ASP A 642 -12.24 26.39 -17.21
CA ASP A 642 -12.71 27.77 -17.02
C ASP A 642 -11.72 28.66 -16.25
N GLY A 643 -10.52 28.16 -15.95
CA GLY A 643 -9.45 28.90 -15.28
C GLY A 643 -9.55 28.95 -13.76
N ARG A 644 -10.59 28.37 -13.14
CA ARG A 644 -10.67 28.28 -11.67
C ARG A 644 -9.56 27.36 -11.16
N ARG A 645 -8.84 27.78 -10.11
CA ARG A 645 -7.60 27.14 -9.64
C ARG A 645 -7.58 27.01 -8.11
N ALA A 646 -7.03 25.90 -7.62
CA ALA A 646 -6.74 25.69 -6.19
C ALA A 646 -5.44 24.87 -6.00
N GLU A 647 -4.83 24.99 -4.82
CA GLU A 647 -3.61 24.26 -4.45
C GLU A 647 -3.79 23.46 -3.14
N PRO A 648 -4.68 22.46 -3.13
CA PRO A 648 -5.01 21.76 -1.90
C PRO A 648 -3.92 20.78 -1.47
N ARG A 649 -3.85 20.53 -0.16
CA ARG A 649 -3.22 19.30 0.36
C ARG A 649 -4.09 18.10 -0.03
N GLY A 650 -3.44 17.03 -0.45
CA GLY A 650 -4.10 15.75 -0.70
C GLY A 650 -4.36 15.02 0.60
N ARG A 651 -5.40 14.19 0.59
CA ARG A 651 -5.74 13.34 1.73
C ARG A 651 -5.34 11.90 1.43
N PRO A 652 -4.88 11.12 2.42
CA PRO A 652 -4.58 9.70 2.23
C PRO A 652 -5.77 8.95 1.62
N GLY A 653 -5.55 8.25 0.51
CA GLY A 653 -6.58 7.49 -0.19
C GLY A 653 -7.58 8.31 -1.02
N ALA A 654 -7.46 9.65 -1.06
CA ALA A 654 -8.36 10.51 -1.82
C ALA A 654 -7.59 11.60 -2.60
N VAL A 655 -7.40 11.37 -3.89
CA VAL A 655 -6.74 12.33 -4.79
C VAL A 655 -7.70 13.46 -5.15
N PRO A 656 -7.32 14.74 -4.96
CA PRO A 656 -8.10 15.88 -5.43
C PRO A 656 -8.23 15.92 -6.95
N TRP A 657 -9.42 16.17 -7.48
CA TRP A 657 -9.68 16.09 -8.93
C TRP A 657 -10.56 17.21 -9.50
N GLY A 658 -11.35 17.91 -8.68
CA GLY A 658 -12.30 18.90 -9.18
C GLY A 658 -12.54 20.07 -8.24
N LEU A 659 -13.14 21.14 -8.76
CA LEU A 659 -13.54 22.33 -8.02
C LEU A 659 -15.04 22.55 -8.24
N ILE A 660 -15.79 22.67 -7.14
CA ILE A 660 -17.24 22.83 -7.16
C ILE A 660 -17.66 24.18 -6.56
N GLU A 661 -18.56 24.86 -7.25
CA GLU A 661 -19.23 26.06 -6.75
C GLU A 661 -20.60 25.67 -6.19
N LEU A 662 -20.72 25.68 -4.87
CA LEU A 662 -22.00 25.50 -4.17
C LEU A 662 -22.85 26.78 -4.32
N PRO A 663 -24.19 26.68 -4.29
CA PRO A 663 -25.03 27.84 -4.48
C PRO A 663 -24.75 28.94 -3.44
N HIS A 664 -24.63 30.19 -3.89
CA HIS A 664 -24.27 31.34 -3.06
C HIS A 664 -22.90 31.25 -2.36
N ALA A 665 -21.97 30.41 -2.82
CA ALA A 665 -20.66 30.24 -2.22
C ALA A 665 -19.95 31.57 -1.89
N GLY A 666 -19.95 32.55 -2.79
CA GLY A 666 -19.51 33.92 -2.53
C GLY A 666 -18.19 33.99 -1.75
N ARG A 667 -18.23 34.57 -0.53
CA ARG A 667 -17.07 34.71 0.39
C ARG A 667 -16.54 33.40 0.98
N HIS A 668 -17.29 32.30 0.91
CA HIS A 668 -16.89 30.98 1.44
C HIS A 668 -15.99 30.21 0.47
N GLY A 669 -15.82 30.72 -0.76
CA GLY A 669 -14.96 30.12 -1.78
C GLY A 669 -15.54 28.86 -2.42
N MET A 670 -14.81 28.33 -3.38
CA MET A 670 -15.14 27.05 -4.04
C MET A 670 -14.69 25.87 -3.17
N GLY A 671 -15.43 24.77 -3.20
CA GLY A 671 -14.96 23.51 -2.59
C GLY A 671 -14.04 22.74 -3.53
N VAL A 672 -13.14 21.96 -2.95
CA VAL A 672 -12.31 20.97 -3.65
C VAL A 672 -13.02 19.61 -3.54
N LEU A 673 -13.05 18.86 -4.64
CA LEU A 673 -13.53 17.49 -4.69
C LEU A 673 -12.35 16.52 -4.73
N ALA A 674 -12.38 15.51 -3.87
CA ALA A 674 -11.37 14.46 -3.79
C ALA A 674 -12.00 13.07 -3.71
N GLY A 675 -11.32 12.06 -4.27
CA GLY A 675 -11.86 10.69 -4.37
C GLY A 675 -12.91 10.54 -5.48
N ASP A 676 -12.99 9.37 -6.11
CA ASP A 676 -13.78 9.13 -7.33
C ASP A 676 -15.09 8.37 -7.09
N THR A 677 -15.13 7.48 -6.10
CA THR A 677 -16.31 6.70 -5.70
C THR A 677 -16.85 7.20 -4.37
N LEU A 678 -15.97 7.33 -3.37
CA LEU A 678 -16.27 8.08 -2.15
C LEU A 678 -15.73 9.49 -2.33
N VAL A 679 -16.63 10.42 -2.66
CA VAL A 679 -16.29 11.80 -2.99
C VAL A 679 -16.36 12.65 -1.74
N TRP A 680 -15.30 13.40 -1.50
CA TRP A 680 -15.16 14.33 -0.39
C TRP A 680 -15.33 15.76 -0.86
N LEU A 681 -16.00 16.59 -0.06
CA LEU A 681 -15.87 18.04 -0.14
C LEU A 681 -14.84 18.50 0.87
N VAL A 682 -13.79 19.14 0.38
CA VAL A 682 -12.74 19.78 1.18
C VAL A 682 -12.73 21.27 0.91
N ASP A 683 -12.23 22.05 1.88
CA ASP A 683 -11.93 23.46 1.65
C ASP A 683 -10.81 23.64 0.58
N GLN A 684 -10.58 24.88 0.17
CA GLN A 684 -9.61 25.19 -0.89
C GLN A 684 -8.16 24.81 -0.56
N ALA A 685 -7.83 24.80 0.74
CA ALA A 685 -6.48 24.48 1.20
C ALA A 685 -6.29 22.96 1.42
N GLY A 686 -7.37 22.19 1.48
CA GLY A 686 -7.37 20.78 1.85
C GLY A 686 -7.17 20.55 3.35
N GLU A 687 -7.51 21.52 4.21
CA GLU A 687 -7.30 21.43 5.67
C GLU A 687 -8.58 20.97 6.40
N ALA A 688 -9.76 21.21 5.84
CA ALA A 688 -11.04 20.77 6.42
C ALA A 688 -11.90 20.02 5.41
N ALA A 689 -12.25 18.77 5.71
CA ALA A 689 -13.20 17.95 4.99
C ALA A 689 -14.61 18.04 5.60
N HIS A 690 -15.53 18.61 4.84
CA HIS A 690 -16.89 18.93 5.27
C HIS A 690 -17.80 17.71 5.27
N TRP A 691 -17.81 16.94 4.18
CA TRP A 691 -18.63 15.73 4.06
C TRP A 691 -18.03 14.76 3.05
N GLN A 692 -18.57 13.54 3.06
CA GLN A 692 -18.23 12.47 2.14
C GLN A 692 -19.54 11.80 1.67
N VAL A 693 -19.66 11.58 0.36
CA VAL A 693 -20.81 10.90 -0.27
C VAL A 693 -20.32 9.75 -1.13
N ALA A 694 -21.13 8.70 -1.30
CA ALA A 694 -20.85 7.64 -2.26
C ALA A 694 -21.54 7.95 -3.58
N ALA A 695 -20.77 8.12 -4.65
CA ALA A 695 -21.26 8.47 -5.98
C ALA A 695 -21.14 7.27 -6.93
N GLY A 696 -22.14 7.09 -7.80
CA GLY A 696 -22.06 6.07 -8.86
C GLY A 696 -22.31 4.62 -8.42
N THR A 697 -22.79 4.39 -7.20
CA THR A 697 -23.07 3.04 -6.67
C THR A 697 -24.52 2.89 -6.25
N GLY A 698 -25.23 1.90 -6.82
CA GLY A 698 -26.47 1.37 -6.24
C GLY A 698 -26.14 0.57 -4.97
N ASP A 699 -26.14 1.28 -3.85
CA ASP A 699 -26.21 0.86 -2.44
C ASP A 699 -25.33 -0.26 -1.83
N ARG A 700 -24.78 -1.23 -2.57
CA ARG A 700 -24.20 -2.46 -1.99
C ARG A 700 -22.91 -2.29 -1.17
N TRP A 701 -22.25 -1.13 -1.22
CA TRP A 701 -20.99 -0.86 -0.51
C TRP A 701 -20.90 0.54 0.10
N VAL A 702 -22.03 1.23 0.28
CA VAL A 702 -22.04 2.60 0.80
C VAL A 702 -21.93 2.60 2.33
N PRO A 703 -20.89 3.24 2.92
CA PRO A 703 -20.83 3.42 4.37
C PRO A 703 -22.08 4.14 4.88
N PRO A 704 -22.68 3.76 6.02
CA PRO A 704 -23.92 4.39 6.53
C PRO A 704 -23.84 5.92 6.61
N ALA A 705 -22.69 6.48 7.00
CA ALA A 705 -22.48 7.92 7.06
C ALA A 705 -22.55 8.62 5.69
N ALA A 706 -22.07 7.96 4.63
CA ALA A 706 -22.14 8.50 3.28
C ALA A 706 -23.58 8.55 2.74
N ARG A 707 -24.49 7.71 3.25
CA ARG A 707 -25.94 7.81 2.97
C ARG A 707 -26.56 9.03 3.65
N LEU A 708 -26.13 9.36 4.88
CA LEU A 708 -26.66 10.50 5.62
C LEU A 708 -26.26 11.84 4.98
N ALA A 709 -25.06 11.94 4.40
CA ALA A 709 -24.54 13.16 3.78
C ALA A 709 -25.20 13.52 2.42
N ALA A 710 -26.02 12.63 1.87
CA ALA A 710 -26.81 12.83 0.64
C ALA A 710 -28.25 12.32 0.80
N ARG A 711 -28.82 12.43 2.00
CA ARG A 711 -30.15 11.89 2.32
C ARG A 711 -31.27 12.46 1.45
N GLY A 712 -31.09 13.66 0.89
CA GLY A 712 -32.03 14.29 -0.05
C GLY A 712 -31.95 13.75 -1.48
N THR A 713 -30.87 13.07 -1.83
CA THR A 713 -30.55 12.61 -3.18
C THR A 713 -30.70 11.08 -3.25
N PRO A 714 -31.78 10.53 -3.83
CA PRO A 714 -32.10 9.10 -3.76
C PRO A 714 -31.00 8.24 -4.38
N ILE A 715 -30.41 8.75 -5.46
CA ILE A 715 -29.28 8.13 -6.14
C ILE A 715 -28.26 9.21 -6.48
N VAL A 716 -27.09 9.13 -5.85
CA VAL A 716 -26.02 10.10 -6.09
C VAL A 716 -25.34 9.77 -7.42
N PRO A 717 -25.45 10.64 -8.45
CA PRO A 717 -24.88 10.33 -9.75
C PRO A 717 -23.34 10.36 -9.68
N PRO A 718 -22.64 9.68 -10.60
CA PRO A 718 -21.19 9.72 -10.67
C PRO A 718 -20.68 11.16 -10.85
N PRO A 719 -19.46 11.48 -10.40
CA PRO A 719 -18.97 12.86 -10.36
C PRO A 719 -19.04 13.65 -11.68
N ALA A 720 -18.86 13.01 -12.84
CA ALA A 720 -19.00 13.65 -14.14
C ALA A 720 -20.38 14.31 -14.30
N TYR A 721 -21.44 13.66 -13.82
CA TYR A 721 -22.81 14.15 -13.98
C TYR A 721 -23.15 15.29 -13.01
N TRP A 722 -22.23 15.65 -12.12
CA TRP A 722 -22.39 16.83 -11.26
C TRP A 722 -22.34 18.13 -12.08
N HIS A 723 -21.88 18.07 -13.34
CA HIS A 723 -22.03 19.13 -14.32
C HIS A 723 -23.50 19.50 -14.62
N PHE A 724 -24.46 18.59 -14.39
CA PHE A 724 -25.88 18.79 -14.70
C PHE A 724 -26.73 19.18 -13.49
N LEU A 725 -26.12 19.28 -12.30
CA LEU A 725 -26.87 19.64 -11.11
C LEU A 725 -27.18 21.13 -11.07
N SER A 726 -28.38 21.46 -10.59
CA SER A 726 -28.87 22.83 -10.41
C SER A 726 -29.31 23.08 -8.96
N PRO A 727 -29.27 24.32 -8.46
CA PRO A 727 -29.73 24.65 -7.11
C PRO A 727 -31.21 24.31 -6.91
N ARG A 728 -31.54 23.59 -5.84
CA ARG A 728 -32.93 23.21 -5.50
C ARG A 728 -33.71 24.32 -4.79
N ASP A 729 -33.03 25.06 -3.92
CA ASP A 729 -33.61 26.13 -3.10
C ASP A 729 -32.54 27.23 -2.89
N PRO A 730 -32.43 28.18 -3.85
CA PRO A 730 -31.41 29.22 -3.80
C PRO A 730 -31.47 30.05 -2.50
N ASP A 731 -32.67 30.35 -2.00
CA ASP A 731 -32.86 31.15 -0.78
C ASP A 731 -32.40 30.40 0.46
N ALA A 732 -32.68 29.09 0.56
CA ALA A 732 -32.15 28.25 1.62
C ALA A 732 -30.62 28.18 1.57
N SER A 733 -30.05 27.98 0.39
CA SER A 733 -28.60 27.98 0.23
C SER A 733 -27.96 29.29 0.70
N ALA A 734 -28.57 30.44 0.39
CA ALA A 734 -28.12 31.74 0.87
C ALA A 734 -28.19 31.83 2.41
N ARG A 735 -29.27 31.35 3.04
CA ARG A 735 -29.39 31.28 4.51
C ARG A 735 -28.31 30.40 5.13
N LEU A 736 -28.01 29.24 4.55
CA LEU A 736 -26.98 28.32 5.03
C LEU A 736 -25.57 28.96 5.04
N ARG A 737 -25.25 29.83 4.06
CA ARG A 737 -23.97 30.58 4.07
C ARG A 737 -23.81 31.50 5.29
N THR A 738 -24.93 32.00 5.82
CA THR A 738 -24.94 32.96 6.92
C THR A 738 -25.46 32.37 8.23
N VAL A 739 -25.78 31.07 8.28
CA VAL A 739 -26.39 30.44 9.46
C VAL A 739 -25.54 30.71 10.70
N SER A 740 -26.18 31.16 11.77
CA SER A 740 -25.48 31.49 13.02
C SER A 740 -25.13 30.20 13.77
N GLU A 741 -24.03 30.23 14.50
CA GLU A 741 -23.65 29.09 15.35
C GLU A 741 -24.72 28.80 16.42
N ALA A 742 -25.40 29.83 16.93
CA ALA A 742 -26.51 29.68 17.87
C ALA A 742 -27.68 28.89 17.27
N ALA A 743 -28.05 29.15 16.01
CA ALA A 743 -29.10 28.38 15.32
C ALA A 743 -28.68 26.91 15.11
N VAL A 744 -27.41 26.68 14.76
CA VAL A 744 -26.87 25.32 14.60
C VAL A 744 -26.79 24.57 15.93
N ARG A 745 -26.45 25.24 17.04
CA ARG A 745 -26.49 24.66 18.38
C ARG A 745 -27.91 24.24 18.77
N ALA A 746 -28.90 25.10 18.55
CA ALA A 746 -30.30 24.76 18.79
C ALA A 746 -30.76 23.55 17.95
N LEU A 747 -30.36 23.49 16.68
CA LEU A 747 -30.62 22.34 15.81
C LEU A 747 -29.97 21.07 16.33
N LEU A 748 -28.71 21.14 16.76
CA LEU A 748 -27.97 20.00 17.31
C LEU A 748 -28.59 19.52 18.63
N ASP A 749 -29.03 20.43 19.51
CA ASP A 749 -29.75 20.14 20.75
C ASP A 749 -31.07 19.42 20.50
N ALA A 750 -31.86 19.90 19.56
CA ALA A 750 -33.08 19.23 19.15
C ALA A 750 -32.80 17.82 18.60
N ALA A 751 -31.82 17.67 17.70
CA ALA A 751 -31.46 16.39 17.11
C ALA A 751 -30.90 15.38 18.12
N THR A 752 -30.04 15.82 19.05
CA THR A 752 -29.54 14.94 20.12
C THR A 752 -30.65 14.54 21.08
N ALA A 753 -31.58 15.41 21.41
CA ALA A 753 -32.71 15.05 22.26
C ALA A 753 -33.64 14.03 21.59
N ASP A 754 -33.83 14.14 20.26
CA ASP A 754 -34.56 13.14 19.48
C ASP A 754 -33.84 11.77 19.51
N LEU A 755 -32.53 11.73 19.27
CA LEU A 755 -31.74 10.49 19.30
C LEU A 755 -31.58 9.89 20.70
N ALA A 756 -31.52 10.71 21.74
CA ALA A 756 -31.45 10.24 23.13
C ALA A 756 -32.77 9.57 23.56
N ALA A 757 -33.90 10.03 23.03
CA ALA A 757 -35.20 9.40 23.26
C ALA A 757 -35.35 8.06 22.52
N ASP A 758 -34.79 7.95 21.32
CA ASP A 758 -34.80 6.73 20.52
C ASP A 758 -33.62 6.73 19.51
N PRO A 759 -32.52 6.03 19.81
CA PRO A 759 -31.33 6.00 18.94
C PRO A 759 -31.60 5.43 17.53
N ALA A 760 -32.58 4.52 17.42
CA ALA A 760 -32.93 3.86 16.17
C ALA A 760 -33.88 4.70 15.29
N ARG A 761 -34.46 5.78 15.83
CA ARG A 761 -35.42 6.63 15.12
C ARG A 761 -34.82 7.23 13.87
N THR A 762 -35.49 7.14 12.72
CA THR A 762 -35.02 7.73 11.46
C THR A 762 -35.43 9.19 11.28
N GLU A 763 -36.56 9.58 11.87
CA GLU A 763 -37.08 10.95 11.87
C GLU A 763 -36.57 11.73 13.08
N LEU A 764 -36.37 13.04 12.93
CA LEU A 764 -35.96 13.93 14.02
C LEU A 764 -37.02 15.01 14.20
N PRO A 765 -38.17 14.72 14.86
CA PRO A 765 -39.32 15.63 14.87
C PRO A 765 -39.02 16.99 15.50
N ARG A 766 -38.18 17.06 16.55
CA ARG A 766 -37.79 18.35 17.15
C ARG A 766 -36.86 19.12 16.22
N ALA A 767 -35.89 18.43 15.62
CA ALA A 767 -34.97 19.05 14.67
C ALA A 767 -35.68 19.48 13.37
N ALA A 768 -36.69 18.73 12.93
CA ALA A 768 -37.44 18.97 11.70
C ALA A 768 -38.10 20.35 11.72
N HIS A 769 -38.68 20.76 12.85
CA HIS A 769 -39.28 22.09 13.00
C HIS A 769 -38.29 23.23 12.70
N LEU A 770 -37.06 23.12 13.22
CA LEU A 770 -36.00 24.11 12.95
C LEU A 770 -35.48 24.03 11.50
N ILE A 771 -35.47 22.82 10.91
CA ILE A 771 -35.07 22.63 9.51
C ILE A 771 -36.08 23.25 8.53
N GLU A 772 -37.37 23.25 8.89
CA GLU A 772 -38.42 23.88 8.08
C GLU A 772 -38.24 25.40 7.93
N GLU A 773 -37.64 26.06 8.94
CA GLU A 773 -37.26 27.48 8.88
C GLU A 773 -36.03 27.72 8.00
N LEU A 774 -35.15 26.73 7.87
CA LEU A 774 -33.91 26.84 7.10
C LEU A 774 -34.11 26.59 5.60
N ALA A 775 -34.98 25.64 5.22
CA ALA A 775 -35.18 25.24 3.84
C ALA A 775 -36.67 25.01 3.52
N THR A 776 -37.06 25.24 2.27
CA THR A 776 -38.42 24.96 1.77
C THR A 776 -38.47 23.70 0.92
N HIS A 777 -37.41 23.41 0.16
CA HIS A 777 -37.38 22.23 -0.70
C HIS A 777 -37.25 20.93 0.11
N PRO A 778 -38.13 19.92 -0.09
CA PRO A 778 -38.20 18.72 0.74
C PRO A 778 -36.91 17.89 0.75
N ARG A 779 -36.25 17.76 -0.41
CA ARG A 779 -34.95 17.06 -0.51
C ARG A 779 -33.83 17.76 0.25
N LEU A 780 -33.79 19.09 0.24
CA LEU A 780 -32.81 19.84 1.03
C LEU A 780 -33.07 19.67 2.53
N ARG A 781 -34.34 19.66 2.97
CA ARG A 781 -34.70 19.35 4.37
C ARG A 781 -34.24 17.95 4.78
N ALA A 782 -34.41 16.96 3.91
CA ALA A 782 -33.93 15.61 4.15
C ALA A 782 -32.40 15.56 4.31
N GLY A 783 -31.66 16.29 3.46
CA GLY A 783 -30.21 16.46 3.59
C GLY A 783 -29.80 17.08 4.92
N LEU A 784 -30.39 18.23 5.28
CA LEU A 784 -30.15 18.89 6.58
C LEU A 784 -30.45 17.98 7.77
N THR A 785 -31.49 17.14 7.67
CA THR A 785 -31.80 16.13 8.69
C THR A 785 -30.70 15.08 8.80
N GLY A 786 -30.12 14.64 7.68
CA GLY A 786 -28.97 13.72 7.65
C GLY A 786 -27.75 14.30 8.36
N PHE A 787 -27.39 15.55 8.07
CA PHE A 787 -26.28 16.26 8.74
C PHE A 787 -26.54 16.49 10.24
N ALA A 788 -27.76 16.90 10.62
CA ALA A 788 -28.14 17.06 12.03
C ALA A 788 -28.08 15.73 12.80
N ARG A 789 -28.56 14.63 12.20
CA ARG A 789 -28.44 13.28 12.77
C ARG A 789 -26.98 12.89 12.99
N GLN A 790 -26.14 13.05 11.95
CA GLN A 790 -24.73 12.68 12.01
C GLN A 790 -24.01 13.47 13.11
N ALA A 791 -24.21 14.78 13.18
CA ALA A 791 -23.61 15.61 14.23
C ALA A 791 -24.10 15.22 15.63
N ALA A 792 -25.39 14.91 15.78
CA ALA A 792 -25.95 14.46 17.06
C ALA A 792 -25.36 13.10 17.51
N ASP A 793 -25.18 12.14 16.59
CA ASP A 793 -24.52 10.86 16.87
C ASP A 793 -23.06 11.06 17.30
N LEU A 794 -22.30 11.93 16.61
CA LEU A 794 -20.92 12.25 17.01
C LEU A 794 -20.86 12.87 18.42
N ARG A 795 -21.78 13.76 18.75
CA ARG A 795 -21.86 14.36 20.09
C ARG A 795 -22.15 13.30 21.17
N LEU A 796 -23.12 12.42 20.92
CA LEU A 796 -23.45 11.33 21.84
C LEU A 796 -22.28 10.36 22.04
N ARG A 797 -21.54 10.03 20.97
CA ARG A 797 -20.31 9.23 21.05
C ARG A 797 -19.24 9.90 21.90
N LEU A 798 -18.99 11.19 21.70
CA LEU A 798 -18.01 11.94 22.51
C LEU A 798 -18.40 11.95 24.00
N THR A 799 -19.68 12.19 24.30
CA THR A 799 -20.19 12.12 25.68
C THR A 799 -20.01 10.73 26.29
N ALA A 800 -20.35 9.67 25.55
CA ALA A 800 -20.17 8.29 26.00
C ALA A 800 -18.68 7.96 26.23
N LEU A 801 -17.79 8.39 25.32
CA LEU A 801 -16.34 8.21 25.47
C LEU A 801 -15.81 8.93 26.71
N ALA A 802 -16.20 10.17 26.94
CA ALA A 802 -15.78 10.93 28.13
C ALA A 802 -16.27 10.29 29.44
N ALA A 803 -17.46 9.69 29.43
CA ALA A 803 -18.03 8.97 30.58
C ALA A 803 -17.47 7.53 30.74
N GLY A 804 -16.80 6.99 29.71
CA GLY A 804 -16.41 5.58 29.67
C GLY A 804 -17.62 4.63 29.54
N GLU A 805 -18.70 5.08 28.92
CA GLU A 805 -19.91 4.30 28.70
C GLU A 805 -19.92 3.67 27.30
N PRO A 806 -20.53 2.48 27.12
CA PRO A 806 -20.74 1.92 25.80
C PRO A 806 -21.73 2.79 25.01
N HIS A 807 -21.39 3.17 23.79
CA HIS A 807 -22.31 3.88 22.92
C HIS A 807 -23.42 2.93 22.42
N PRO A 808 -24.71 3.29 22.53
CA PRO A 808 -25.84 2.40 22.22
C PRO A 808 -25.92 1.95 20.75
N MET A 809 -25.19 2.59 19.83
CA MET A 809 -25.15 2.23 18.40
C MET A 809 -23.83 1.57 17.93
N CYS A 810 -23.00 1.06 18.83
CA CYS A 810 -21.79 0.29 18.47
C CYS A 810 -22.03 -1.24 18.40
N GLY A 811 -23.27 -1.67 18.17
CA GLY A 811 -23.66 -3.07 17.95
C GLY A 811 -23.75 -3.44 16.47
#